data_AF-A0A536TBG9-F1
#
_entry.id   AF-A0A536TBG9-F1
#
_cell.length_a   1.000
_cell.length_b   1.000
_cell.length_c   1.000
_cell.angle_alpha   90.00
_cell.angle_beta   90.00
_cell.angle_gamma   90.00
#
_symmetry.space_group_name_H-M   'P 1'
#
loop_
_entity.id
_entity.type
_entity.pdbx_description
1 polymer ?
#
loop_
_entity_poly.entity_id
_entity_poly.type
_entity_poly.pdbx_seq_one_letter_code
_entity_poly.pdbx_strand_id
1 'polypeptide(L)'
;LGQPVPTLSGGEAQRLKLAGFLNVASRSPVRPRANGDGSPGKLFLFDEPTTGLHFDDVARLLGAFRKLVAAGHTLVVIEHNLDVIRAADWIVDLGPEGGDAGGHVVVAGTVADVMACAASHTGTALRNYEAAPGAVVRRIGVREPPRPAAGSQRRNAIRIHNAREHNLKNIDVSIPRERFTVVTGVSGSGKSTLAFDILFAEGQRRYLESLNAYARQFVQPASRPEVDAIFGIPPTVAIEQRASRGGRKSTVATLTEVYHFLRLLYVKVGTQYCPDHDAPIAPQSEEAIAAKLLRDYAGRHLALLAPLVVARKGYYTDLAKWAARKGFAELRVDGAMLPTAPWPRLDRFKEHSIELPVASLVVGPAAERALREGLARALEFGKGTVHALPLAKNRVRDDFPQASRSTERGTVKLESDPAAVFSTKRACPVCSRSFPELDPRLFSFNSKHGWCATCFGTGLKLRGFDADQTGEEIWWNEWYGDDERVCPACHGQRLNPQALAVRFVEQSIADLTRLSVGEARRFFAELDLHGREAAIARDIVAELESRLEFLDDVGLGYLTLDRSAPTLAGGEAQRIRLASQLGSNLRGVCYILDEPTIGLHARDNRVLLDTLAKLQAKGNTLVVVEHDEETIRRADHVIDLGPGAGTRGGAVVAEGSAA
;
A
#
# COMPACT_ATOMS: atom_id res chain seq x y z
N LEU A 1 -5.92 9.53 -6.97
CA LEU A 1 -5.94 8.95 -5.60
C LEU A 1 -4.68 8.13 -5.26
N GLY A 2 -3.61 8.08 -6.07
CA GLY A 2 -2.29 7.58 -5.62
C GLY A 2 -2.12 6.08 -5.35
N GLN A 3 -3.19 5.32 -5.08
CA GLN A 3 -3.12 3.87 -4.84
C GLN A 3 -2.76 3.12 -6.14
N PRO A 4 -1.65 2.36 -6.18
CA PRO A 4 -1.31 1.55 -7.35
C PRO A 4 -2.38 0.48 -7.58
N VAL A 5 -2.97 0.42 -8.77
CA VAL A 5 -3.99 -0.58 -9.13
C VAL A 5 -3.60 -2.04 -8.77
N PRO A 6 -2.32 -2.46 -8.83
CA PRO A 6 -1.92 -3.80 -8.39
C PRO A 6 -2.08 -4.10 -6.89
N THR A 7 -2.33 -3.10 -6.04
CA THR A 7 -2.56 -3.29 -4.60
C THR A 7 -4.03 -3.47 -4.25
N LEU A 8 -4.95 -3.34 -5.21
CA LEU A 8 -6.37 -3.58 -5.02
C LEU A 8 -6.65 -5.08 -5.01
N SER A 9 -7.51 -5.53 -4.10
CA SER A 9 -8.09 -6.87 -4.16
C SER A 9 -8.92 -7.05 -5.43
N GLY A 10 -9.18 -8.31 -5.82
CA GLY A 10 -10.02 -8.63 -6.98
C GLY A 10 -11.38 -7.92 -6.92
N GLY A 11 -12.04 -7.96 -5.76
CA GLY A 11 -13.31 -7.26 -5.54
C GLY A 11 -13.20 -5.73 -5.62
N GLU A 12 -12.15 -5.13 -5.06
CA GLU A 12 -11.92 -3.67 -5.14
C GLU A 12 -11.70 -3.20 -6.57
N ALA A 13 -10.88 -3.92 -7.34
CA ALA A 13 -10.63 -3.61 -8.75
C ALA A 13 -11.90 -3.71 -9.60
N GLN A 14 -12.76 -4.70 -9.31
CA GLN A 14 -14.06 -4.85 -9.97
C GLN A 14 -15.00 -3.68 -9.64
N ARG A 15 -15.07 -3.24 -8.37
CA ARG A 15 -15.90 -2.11 -7.94
C ARG A 15 -15.44 -0.77 -8.52
N LEU A 16 -14.12 -0.58 -8.68
CA LEU A 16 -13.58 0.61 -9.35
C LEU A 16 -14.01 0.67 -10.82
N LYS A 17 -13.98 -0.47 -11.53
CA LYS A 17 -14.48 -0.57 -12.92
C LYS A 17 -15.98 -0.29 -12.97
N LEU A 18 -16.76 -0.88 -12.04
CA LEU A 18 -18.20 -0.66 -11.92
C LEU A 18 -18.55 0.83 -11.76
N ALA A 19 -17.83 1.56 -10.90
CA ALA A 19 -18.01 3.00 -10.73
C ALA A 19 -17.82 3.78 -12.04
N GLY A 20 -16.84 3.38 -12.86
CA GLY A 20 -16.64 3.94 -14.20
C GLY A 20 -17.85 3.77 -15.11
N PHE A 21 -18.47 2.59 -15.12
CA PHE A 21 -19.66 2.32 -15.95
C PHE A 21 -20.92 3.02 -15.43
N LEU A 22 -21.10 3.12 -14.11
CA LEU A 22 -22.23 3.83 -13.52
C LEU A 22 -22.23 5.32 -13.86
N ASN A 23 -21.04 5.94 -13.97
CA ASN A 23 -20.90 7.34 -14.42
C ASN A 23 -21.29 7.54 -15.89
N VAL A 24 -21.08 6.52 -16.74
CA VAL A 24 -21.52 6.55 -18.14
C VAL A 24 -23.03 6.37 -18.22
N ALA A 25 -23.59 5.47 -17.40
CA ALA A 25 -25.04 5.22 -17.32
C ALA A 25 -25.82 6.41 -16.74
N SER A 26 -25.26 7.15 -15.78
CA SER A 26 -25.91 8.33 -15.18
C SER A 26 -25.94 9.56 -16.09
N ARG A 27 -25.12 9.61 -17.15
CA ARG A 27 -25.04 10.73 -18.10
C ARG A 27 -26.02 10.63 -19.27
N SER A 28 -26.69 9.49 -19.46
CA SER A 28 -27.75 9.34 -20.47
C SER A 28 -29.11 9.24 -19.77
N PRO A 29 -30.01 10.23 -19.91
CA PRO A 29 -31.35 10.12 -19.37
C PRO A 29 -32.09 8.99 -20.07
N VAL A 30 -32.53 7.99 -19.30
CA VAL A 30 -33.31 6.85 -19.79
C VAL A 30 -34.68 7.36 -20.26
N ARG A 31 -34.84 7.58 -21.57
CA ARG A 31 -36.16 7.54 -22.19
C ARG A 31 -36.59 6.07 -22.29
N PRO A 32 -37.86 5.73 -22.02
CA PRO A 32 -38.37 4.39 -22.30
C PRO A 32 -38.15 4.09 -23.78
N ARG A 33 -37.38 3.05 -24.09
CA ARG A 33 -37.07 2.67 -25.46
C ARG A 33 -38.37 2.21 -26.14
N ALA A 34 -38.72 2.86 -27.25
CA ALA A 34 -39.57 2.24 -28.24
C ALA A 34 -38.74 1.14 -28.93
N ASN A 35 -39.32 -0.05 -29.10
CA ASN A 35 -38.69 -1.21 -29.75
C ASN A 35 -38.01 -0.80 -31.07
N GLY A 36 -36.68 -0.91 -31.15
CA GLY A 36 -35.99 -0.84 -32.45
C GLY A 36 -34.56 -0.29 -32.51
N ASP A 37 -34.02 0.40 -31.49
CA ASP A 37 -32.67 0.99 -31.60
C ASP A 37 -31.57 0.09 -30.98
N GLY A 38 -30.69 -0.41 -31.85
CA GLY A 38 -29.80 -1.55 -31.65
C GLY A 38 -28.47 -1.27 -30.96
N SER A 39 -28.46 -0.63 -29.79
CA SER A 39 -27.27 -0.71 -28.92
C SER A 39 -27.42 -1.92 -27.97
N PRO A 40 -26.65 -3.00 -28.13
CA PRO A 40 -26.80 -4.19 -27.29
C PRO A 40 -26.47 -3.87 -25.82
N GLY A 41 -27.34 -4.32 -24.90
CA GLY A 41 -27.05 -4.30 -23.47
C GLY A 41 -25.74 -5.06 -23.20
N LYS A 42 -24.90 -4.55 -22.30
CA LYS A 42 -23.64 -5.21 -21.95
C LYS A 42 -23.89 -6.31 -20.92
N LEU A 43 -23.17 -7.42 -21.05
CA LEU A 43 -23.08 -8.46 -20.04
C LEU A 43 -21.91 -8.14 -19.10
N PHE A 44 -22.19 -8.03 -17.82
CA PHE A 44 -21.19 -7.87 -16.77
C PHE A 44 -21.02 -9.18 -16.03
N LEU A 45 -19.77 -9.62 -15.87
CA LEU A 45 -19.39 -10.77 -15.07
C LEU A 45 -18.61 -10.28 -13.85
N PHE A 46 -19.11 -10.60 -12.66
CA PHE A 46 -18.46 -10.29 -11.38
C PHE A 46 -18.11 -11.59 -10.66
N ASP A 47 -16.91 -11.60 -10.06
CA ASP A 47 -16.38 -12.74 -9.33
C ASP A 47 -16.05 -12.29 -7.90
N GLU A 48 -16.88 -12.72 -6.96
CA GLU A 48 -16.85 -12.35 -5.54
C GLU A 48 -16.75 -10.82 -5.29
N PRO A 49 -17.68 -10.01 -5.83
CA PRO A 49 -17.59 -8.54 -5.76
C PRO A 49 -17.85 -7.98 -4.36
N THR A 50 -18.28 -8.81 -3.41
CA THR A 50 -18.47 -8.48 -1.99
C THR A 50 -17.18 -8.60 -1.18
N THR A 51 -16.11 -9.19 -1.76
CA THR A 51 -14.84 -9.40 -1.06
C THR A 51 -14.32 -8.10 -0.45
N GLY A 52 -14.03 -8.15 0.86
CA GLY A 52 -13.56 -7.00 1.64
C GLY A 52 -14.58 -5.90 1.89
N LEU A 53 -15.89 -6.13 1.64
CA LEU A 53 -16.95 -5.20 2.00
C LEU A 53 -17.58 -5.55 3.35
N HIS A 54 -17.87 -4.51 4.14
CA HIS A 54 -18.74 -4.61 5.29
C HIS A 54 -20.21 -4.81 4.86
N PHE A 55 -21.04 -5.44 5.70
CA PHE A 55 -22.45 -5.75 5.39
C PHE A 55 -23.28 -4.54 4.96
N ASP A 56 -23.03 -3.36 5.55
CA ASP A 56 -23.72 -2.11 5.19
C ASP A 56 -23.33 -1.60 3.80
N ASP A 57 -22.13 -1.91 3.32
CA ASP A 57 -21.65 -1.53 1.99
C ASP A 57 -22.11 -2.50 0.89
N VAL A 58 -22.44 -3.74 1.23
CA VAL A 58 -23.10 -4.68 0.32
C VAL A 58 -24.42 -4.09 -0.20
N ALA A 59 -25.17 -3.37 0.64
CA ALA A 59 -26.41 -2.70 0.22
C ALA A 59 -26.16 -1.62 -0.85
N ARG A 60 -25.04 -0.89 -0.77
CA ARG A 60 -24.65 0.10 -1.80
C ARG A 60 -24.28 -0.58 -3.12
N LEU A 61 -23.57 -1.69 -3.05
CA LEU A 61 -23.23 -2.51 -4.22
C LEU A 61 -24.49 -3.05 -4.92
N LEU A 62 -25.45 -3.57 -4.15
CA LEU A 62 -26.75 -4.00 -4.68
C LEU A 62 -27.53 -2.85 -5.33
N GLY A 63 -27.48 -1.65 -4.74
CA GLY A 63 -28.05 -0.44 -5.34
C GLY A 63 -27.40 -0.09 -6.68
N ALA A 64 -26.08 -0.27 -6.81
CA ALA A 64 -25.35 -0.11 -8.06
C ALA A 64 -25.74 -1.17 -9.11
N PHE A 65 -25.87 -2.44 -8.72
CA PHE A 65 -26.32 -3.51 -9.63
C PHE A 65 -27.70 -3.22 -10.20
N ARG A 66 -28.65 -2.80 -9.36
CA ARG A 66 -30.00 -2.43 -9.82
C ARG A 66 -29.99 -1.29 -10.83
N LYS A 67 -29.10 -0.31 -10.68
CA LYS A 67 -28.95 0.79 -11.65
C LYS A 67 -28.46 0.28 -13.01
N LEU A 68 -27.53 -0.68 -13.04
CA LEU A 68 -27.07 -1.29 -14.29
C LEU A 68 -28.17 -2.13 -14.95
N VAL A 69 -28.90 -2.94 -14.17
CA VAL A 69 -30.03 -3.72 -14.67
C VAL A 69 -31.11 -2.81 -15.24
N ALA A 70 -31.46 -1.72 -14.53
CA ALA A 70 -32.41 -0.71 -15.00
C ALA A 70 -31.95 0.02 -16.27
N ALA A 71 -30.64 0.12 -16.51
CA ALA A 71 -30.07 0.63 -17.75
C ALA A 71 -30.12 -0.38 -18.92
N GLY A 72 -30.71 -1.56 -18.72
CA GLY A 72 -30.84 -2.61 -19.72
C GLY A 72 -29.58 -3.46 -19.89
N HIS A 73 -28.78 -3.63 -18.83
CA HIS A 73 -27.61 -4.51 -18.80
C HIS A 73 -27.90 -5.81 -18.06
N THR A 74 -27.18 -6.87 -18.42
CA THR A 74 -27.28 -8.18 -17.77
C THR A 74 -26.08 -8.38 -16.85
N LEU A 75 -26.31 -8.90 -15.64
CA LEU A 75 -25.27 -9.18 -14.66
C LEU A 75 -25.25 -10.67 -14.35
N VAL A 76 -24.06 -11.26 -14.37
CA VAL A 76 -23.77 -12.60 -13.83
C VAL A 76 -22.78 -12.39 -12.68
N VAL A 77 -23.16 -12.87 -11.50
CA VAL A 77 -22.38 -12.66 -10.27
C VAL A 77 -22.10 -14.02 -9.65
N ILE A 78 -20.82 -14.34 -9.48
CA ILE A 78 -20.36 -15.49 -8.70
C ILE A 78 -20.18 -15.00 -7.27
N GLU A 79 -20.92 -15.58 -6.32
CA GLU A 79 -20.92 -15.09 -4.95
C GLU A 79 -21.35 -16.14 -3.91
N HIS A 80 -20.86 -15.98 -2.68
CA HIS A 80 -21.22 -16.80 -1.52
C HIS A 80 -21.98 -16.03 -0.41
N ASN A 81 -22.08 -14.70 -0.50
CA ASN A 81 -22.84 -13.86 0.43
C ASN A 81 -24.35 -13.97 0.20
N LEU A 82 -25.07 -14.34 1.27
CA LEU A 82 -26.52 -14.59 1.24
C LEU A 82 -27.36 -13.34 0.93
N ASP A 83 -26.91 -12.12 1.26
CA ASP A 83 -27.63 -10.88 0.91
C ASP A 83 -27.65 -10.67 -0.61
N VAL A 84 -26.56 -11.02 -1.30
CA VAL A 84 -26.45 -10.91 -2.76
C VAL A 84 -27.23 -12.03 -3.45
N ILE A 85 -27.05 -13.27 -2.99
CA ILE A 85 -27.75 -14.45 -3.52
C ILE A 85 -29.27 -14.25 -3.41
N ARG A 86 -29.75 -13.79 -2.25
CA ARG A 86 -31.19 -13.49 -2.04
C ARG A 86 -31.71 -12.39 -2.96
N ALA A 87 -30.87 -11.43 -3.33
CA ALA A 87 -31.27 -10.31 -4.18
C ALA A 87 -31.26 -10.66 -5.68
N ALA A 88 -30.80 -11.86 -6.06
CA ALA A 88 -30.75 -12.30 -7.45
C ALA A 88 -32.14 -12.66 -7.99
N ASP A 89 -32.38 -12.32 -9.26
CA ASP A 89 -33.59 -12.72 -9.98
C ASP A 89 -33.54 -14.20 -10.39
N TRP A 90 -32.34 -14.74 -10.59
CA TRP A 90 -32.08 -16.12 -10.98
C TRP A 90 -30.78 -16.61 -10.34
N ILE A 91 -30.80 -17.81 -9.77
CA ILE A 91 -29.66 -18.47 -9.12
C ILE A 91 -29.32 -19.73 -9.90
N VAL A 92 -28.03 -19.98 -10.09
CA VAL A 92 -27.49 -21.26 -10.54
C VAL A 92 -26.63 -21.80 -9.42
N ASP A 93 -27.13 -22.82 -8.72
CA ASP A 93 -26.43 -23.45 -7.60
C ASP A 93 -25.58 -24.62 -8.09
N LEU A 94 -24.30 -24.60 -7.75
CA LEU A 94 -23.32 -25.62 -8.15
C LEU A 94 -22.88 -26.42 -6.93
N GLY A 95 -22.79 -27.74 -7.07
CA GLY A 95 -22.48 -28.64 -5.96
C GLY A 95 -22.65 -30.11 -6.36
N PRO A 96 -23.09 -30.99 -5.45
CA PRO A 96 -23.43 -30.72 -4.05
C PRO A 96 -22.21 -30.42 -3.15
N GLU A 97 -21.00 -30.81 -3.55
CA GLU A 97 -19.77 -30.55 -2.80
C GLU A 97 -18.75 -29.73 -3.63
N GLY A 98 -17.62 -29.35 -3.02
CA GLY A 98 -16.50 -28.72 -3.72
C GLY A 98 -15.52 -29.74 -4.32
N GLY A 99 -14.63 -29.27 -5.20
CA GLY A 99 -13.55 -30.09 -5.78
C GLY A 99 -14.05 -31.21 -6.69
N ASP A 100 -13.43 -32.39 -6.61
CA ASP A 100 -13.74 -33.55 -7.46
C ASP A 100 -15.15 -34.13 -7.23
N ALA A 101 -15.80 -33.78 -6.12
CA ALA A 101 -17.16 -34.18 -5.77
C ALA A 101 -18.22 -33.11 -6.16
N GLY A 102 -17.81 -32.05 -6.85
CA GLY A 102 -18.66 -30.96 -7.31
C GLY A 102 -18.83 -30.91 -8.83
N GLY A 103 -19.30 -29.76 -9.33
CA GLY A 103 -19.39 -29.48 -10.77
C GLY A 103 -20.73 -29.83 -11.41
N HIS A 104 -21.72 -30.25 -10.63
CA HIS A 104 -23.10 -30.43 -11.10
C HIS A 104 -23.95 -29.21 -10.79
N VAL A 105 -24.87 -28.86 -11.70
CA VAL A 105 -25.95 -27.91 -11.39
C VAL A 105 -26.95 -28.63 -10.50
N VAL A 106 -27.02 -28.21 -9.23
CA VAL A 106 -27.92 -28.81 -8.23
C VAL A 106 -29.34 -28.28 -8.43
N VAL A 107 -29.46 -26.97 -8.69
CA VAL A 107 -30.72 -26.31 -8.99
C VAL A 107 -30.44 -25.00 -9.73
N ALA A 108 -31.26 -24.65 -10.70
CA ALA A 108 -31.24 -23.36 -11.37
C ALA A 108 -32.66 -22.82 -11.44
N GLY A 109 -32.90 -21.63 -10.89
CA GLY A 109 -34.24 -21.09 -10.75
C GLY A 109 -34.30 -19.83 -9.91
N THR A 110 -35.50 -19.46 -9.51
CA THR A 110 -35.71 -18.35 -8.58
C THR A 110 -35.19 -18.70 -7.18
N VAL A 111 -35.07 -17.70 -6.31
CA VAL A 111 -34.72 -17.91 -4.89
C VAL A 111 -35.65 -18.94 -4.23
N ALA A 112 -36.94 -18.92 -4.55
CA ALA A 112 -37.91 -19.88 -4.01
C ALA A 112 -37.63 -21.31 -4.48
N ASP A 113 -37.25 -21.50 -5.74
CA ASP A 113 -36.92 -22.81 -6.30
C ASP A 113 -35.66 -23.39 -5.65
N VAL A 114 -34.64 -22.56 -5.42
CA VAL A 114 -33.42 -22.96 -4.71
C VAL A 114 -33.71 -23.29 -3.25
N MET A 115 -34.54 -22.50 -2.58
CA MET A 115 -35.00 -22.76 -1.21
C MET A 115 -35.90 -23.99 -1.08
N ALA A 116 -36.57 -24.43 -2.15
CA ALA A 116 -37.34 -25.67 -2.16
C ALA A 116 -36.48 -26.92 -2.39
N CYS A 117 -35.27 -26.75 -2.96
CA CYS A 117 -34.36 -27.86 -3.21
C CYS A 117 -33.70 -28.35 -1.91
N ALA A 118 -33.97 -29.61 -1.55
CA ALA A 118 -33.40 -30.23 -0.35
C ALA A 118 -31.91 -30.56 -0.50
N ALA A 119 -31.45 -30.82 -1.73
CA ALA A 119 -30.05 -31.13 -2.05
C ALA A 119 -29.15 -29.87 -2.15
N SER A 120 -29.74 -28.67 -2.12
CA SER A 120 -29.01 -27.41 -2.21
C SER A 120 -28.54 -26.94 -0.83
N HIS A 121 -27.23 -26.89 -0.62
CA HIS A 121 -26.63 -26.24 0.55
C HIS A 121 -26.98 -24.75 0.60
N THR A 122 -26.97 -24.08 -0.56
CA THR A 122 -27.38 -22.68 -0.70
C THR A 122 -28.83 -22.47 -0.27
N GLY A 123 -29.74 -23.34 -0.70
CA GLY A 123 -31.15 -23.32 -0.30
C GLY A 123 -31.34 -23.51 1.21
N THR A 124 -30.57 -24.43 1.80
CA THR A 124 -30.56 -24.65 3.25
C THR A 124 -30.05 -23.41 4.01
N ALA A 125 -28.96 -22.81 3.54
CA ALA A 125 -28.42 -21.59 4.12
C ALA A 125 -29.40 -20.41 4.03
N LEU A 126 -30.10 -20.25 2.89
CA LEU A 126 -31.13 -19.22 2.71
C LEU A 126 -32.33 -19.42 3.66
N ARG A 127 -32.82 -20.66 3.83
CA ARG A 127 -33.90 -20.97 4.79
C ARG A 127 -33.52 -20.62 6.23
N ASN A 128 -32.31 -21.01 6.64
CA ASN A 128 -31.79 -20.69 7.98
C ASN A 128 -31.60 -19.18 8.16
N TYR A 129 -31.17 -18.49 7.11
CA TYR A 129 -31.00 -17.05 7.10
C TYR A 129 -32.34 -16.29 7.21
N GLU A 130 -33.43 -16.81 6.62
CA GLU A 130 -34.78 -16.25 6.79
C GLU A 130 -35.36 -16.51 8.18
N ALA A 131 -35.09 -17.68 8.77
CA ALA A 131 -35.57 -18.07 10.09
C ALA A 131 -34.85 -17.36 11.24
N ALA A 132 -33.69 -16.74 10.99
CA ALA A 132 -32.92 -16.04 12.01
C ALA A 132 -33.65 -14.78 12.53
N PRO A 133 -33.77 -14.57 13.86
CA PRO A 133 -34.36 -13.36 14.44
C PRO A 133 -33.53 -12.12 14.06
N GLY A 134 -34.00 -11.36 13.07
CA GLY A 134 -33.30 -10.21 12.49
C GLY A 134 -33.59 -9.97 11.01
N ALA A 135 -34.07 -10.98 10.28
CA ALA A 135 -34.39 -10.89 8.85
C ALA A 135 -35.55 -9.93 8.50
N VAL A 136 -36.42 -9.61 9.49
CA VAL A 136 -37.66 -8.85 9.27
C VAL A 136 -37.44 -7.35 8.95
N VAL A 137 -36.22 -6.81 9.11
CA VAL A 137 -35.93 -5.37 8.90
C VAL A 137 -35.30 -5.05 7.52
N ARG A 138 -34.98 -6.05 6.68
CA ARG A 138 -34.38 -5.81 5.35
C ARG A 138 -35.35 -6.01 4.17
N ARG A 139 -36.62 -5.59 4.31
CA ARG A 139 -37.45 -5.29 3.12
C ARG A 139 -36.86 -4.05 2.44
N ILE A 140 -36.04 -4.24 1.41
CA ILE A 140 -35.40 -3.15 0.67
C ILE A 140 -36.47 -2.42 -0.17
N GLY A 141 -37.23 -1.54 0.48
CA GLY A 141 -37.86 -0.39 -0.15
C GLY A 141 -36.90 0.78 -0.07
N VAL A 142 -36.32 1.19 -1.19
CA VAL A 142 -35.50 2.40 -1.28
C VAL A 142 -36.43 3.59 -1.13
N ARG A 143 -36.53 4.16 0.07
CA ARG A 143 -37.02 5.53 0.26
C ARG A 143 -35.78 6.42 0.26
N GLU A 144 -35.81 7.49 -0.55
CA GLU A 144 -34.84 8.59 -0.50
C GLU A 144 -34.59 9.00 0.96
N PRO A 145 -33.35 9.41 1.31
CA PRO A 145 -33.03 9.71 2.69
C PRO A 145 -33.92 10.86 3.18
N PRO A 146 -34.80 10.65 4.18
CA PRO A 146 -35.46 11.77 4.80
C PRO A 146 -34.40 12.55 5.57
N ARG A 147 -34.47 13.88 5.49
CA ARG A 147 -33.74 14.77 6.40
C ARG A 147 -33.88 14.26 7.85
N PRO A 148 -32.84 14.38 8.68
CA PRO A 148 -32.86 13.79 10.01
C PRO A 148 -33.96 14.43 10.85
N ALA A 149 -35.03 13.67 11.10
CA ALA A 149 -36.01 13.98 12.13
C ALA A 149 -35.45 13.52 13.48
N ALA A 150 -35.64 14.35 14.49
CA ALA A 150 -35.02 14.32 15.81
C ALA A 150 -35.43 13.14 16.74
N GLY A 151 -35.68 11.94 16.19
CA GLY A 151 -36.12 10.75 16.96
C GLY A 151 -35.34 9.45 16.71
N SER A 152 -34.24 9.46 15.93
CA SER A 152 -33.53 8.23 15.52
C SER A 152 -32.49 7.69 16.53
N GLN A 153 -32.33 8.31 17.69
CA GLN A 153 -31.24 7.98 18.62
C GLN A 153 -31.24 6.53 19.15
N ARG A 154 -32.36 5.79 19.10
CA ARG A 154 -32.43 4.41 19.64
C ARG A 154 -31.88 3.30 18.73
N ARG A 155 -31.45 3.58 17.49
CA ARG A 155 -31.00 2.53 16.54
C ARG A 155 -29.52 2.58 16.13
N ASN A 156 -28.74 3.57 16.55
CA ASN A 156 -27.34 3.74 16.13
C ASN A 156 -26.35 3.56 17.30
N ALA A 157 -26.27 2.35 17.88
CA ALA A 157 -25.39 2.04 19.01
C ALA A 157 -24.77 0.64 18.85
N ILE A 158 -23.55 0.48 19.36
CA ILE A 158 -22.89 -0.82 19.58
C ILE A 158 -23.46 -1.38 20.87
N ARG A 159 -24.09 -2.56 20.80
CA ARG A 159 -24.69 -3.21 21.97
C ARG A 159 -23.95 -4.48 22.29
N ILE A 160 -23.51 -4.59 23.54
CA ILE A 160 -22.82 -5.75 24.08
C ILE A 160 -23.74 -6.38 25.12
N HIS A 161 -24.00 -7.67 24.97
CA HIS A 161 -24.88 -8.42 25.86
C HIS A 161 -24.11 -9.47 26.65
N ASN A 162 -24.34 -9.48 27.97
CA ASN A 162 -23.75 -10.40 28.93
C ASN A 162 -22.23 -10.60 28.73
N ALA A 163 -21.45 -9.51 28.76
CA ALA A 163 -20.00 -9.61 28.69
C ALA A 163 -19.41 -10.21 29.97
N ARG A 164 -18.57 -11.24 29.80
CA ARG A 164 -17.94 -12.03 30.87
C ARG A 164 -16.43 -12.15 30.77
N GLU A 165 -15.83 -11.57 29.73
CA GLU A 165 -14.37 -11.61 29.54
C GLU A 165 -13.64 -11.17 30.83
N HIS A 166 -12.60 -11.92 31.20
CA HIS A 166 -11.82 -11.74 32.43
C HIS A 166 -12.65 -11.60 33.71
N ASN A 167 -12.80 -10.39 34.25
CA ASN A 167 -13.46 -10.13 35.53
C ASN A 167 -14.85 -9.48 35.36
N LEU A 168 -15.38 -9.36 34.14
CA LEU A 168 -16.69 -8.77 33.87
C LEU A 168 -17.84 -9.68 34.35
N LYS A 169 -18.88 -9.06 34.91
CA LYS A 169 -19.98 -9.76 35.61
C LYS A 169 -21.28 -9.81 34.80
N ASN A 170 -21.23 -10.38 33.59
CA ASN A 170 -22.37 -10.44 32.68
C ASN A 170 -22.96 -9.06 32.39
N ILE A 171 -22.12 -8.09 32.05
CA ILE A 171 -22.59 -6.72 31.86
C ILE A 171 -23.24 -6.53 30.48
N ASP A 172 -24.32 -5.76 30.46
CA ASP A 172 -24.89 -5.18 29.24
C ASP A 172 -24.41 -3.74 29.10
N VAL A 173 -23.94 -3.35 27.91
CA VAL A 173 -23.42 -2.00 27.64
C VAL A 173 -23.90 -1.52 26.26
N SER A 174 -24.27 -0.23 26.15
CA SER A 174 -24.73 0.37 24.90
C SER A 174 -23.93 1.62 24.52
N ILE A 175 -22.97 1.47 23.61
CA ILE A 175 -22.10 2.57 23.16
C ILE A 175 -22.71 3.28 21.94
N PRO A 176 -23.04 4.57 22.00
CA PRO A 176 -23.58 5.29 20.85
C PRO A 176 -22.55 5.41 19.72
N ARG A 177 -22.98 5.16 18.47
CA ARG A 177 -22.12 5.32 17.27
C ARG A 177 -21.98 6.79 16.91
N GLU A 178 -20.85 7.13 16.27
CA GLU A 178 -20.50 8.49 15.83
C GLU A 178 -20.41 9.51 16.98
N ARG A 179 -20.16 9.00 18.19
CA ARG A 179 -20.06 9.77 19.43
C ARG A 179 -18.74 9.52 20.12
N PHE A 180 -18.37 10.45 20.99
CA PHE A 180 -17.22 10.33 21.87
C PHE A 180 -17.61 9.68 23.20
N THR A 181 -17.26 8.40 23.35
CA THR A 181 -17.50 7.62 24.57
C THR A 181 -16.21 7.48 25.39
N VAL A 182 -16.28 7.75 26.70
CA VAL A 182 -15.19 7.51 27.64
C VAL A 182 -15.56 6.35 28.57
N VAL A 183 -14.66 5.39 28.74
CA VAL A 183 -14.76 4.31 29.72
C VAL A 183 -13.83 4.64 30.88
N THR A 184 -14.40 4.88 32.05
CA THR A 184 -13.69 5.29 33.26
C THR A 184 -13.89 4.31 34.41
N GLY A 185 -13.22 4.54 35.54
CA GLY A 185 -13.25 3.67 36.72
C GLY A 185 -11.86 3.33 37.28
N VAL A 186 -11.82 2.69 38.45
CA VAL A 186 -10.56 2.37 39.15
C VAL A 186 -9.67 1.39 38.36
N SER A 187 -8.35 1.42 38.59
CA SER A 187 -7.43 0.48 37.92
C SER A 187 -7.82 -0.97 38.21
N GLY A 188 -7.86 -1.82 37.18
CA GLY A 188 -8.33 -3.20 37.28
C GLY A 188 -9.85 -3.39 37.41
N SER A 189 -10.67 -2.35 37.17
CA SER A 189 -12.14 -2.49 37.19
C SER A 189 -12.73 -3.22 35.97
N GLY A 190 -11.95 -3.41 34.90
CA GLY A 190 -12.38 -4.05 33.65
C GLY A 190 -12.44 -3.13 32.42
N LYS A 191 -11.94 -1.89 32.51
CA LYS A 191 -11.95 -0.90 31.40
C LYS A 191 -11.27 -1.41 30.13
N SER A 192 -10.01 -1.84 30.25
CA SER A 192 -9.23 -2.36 29.13
C SER A 192 -9.84 -3.64 28.58
N THR A 193 -10.46 -4.46 29.43
CA THR A 193 -11.19 -5.66 29.00
C THR A 193 -12.39 -5.33 28.13
N LEU A 194 -13.22 -4.36 28.53
CA LEU A 194 -14.34 -3.92 27.71
C LEU A 194 -13.87 -3.31 26.37
N ALA A 195 -12.84 -2.47 26.41
CA ALA A 195 -12.36 -1.74 25.25
C ALA A 195 -11.52 -2.59 24.27
N PHE A 196 -10.51 -3.30 24.75
CA PHE A 196 -9.55 -4.01 23.90
C PHE A 196 -9.91 -5.49 23.73
N ASP A 197 -10.12 -6.20 24.83
CA ASP A 197 -10.35 -7.65 24.77
C ASP A 197 -11.73 -8.00 24.16
N ILE A 198 -12.72 -7.10 24.30
CA ILE A 198 -14.05 -7.28 23.71
C ILE A 198 -14.23 -6.46 22.44
N LEU A 199 -14.29 -5.12 22.53
CA LEU A 199 -14.65 -4.28 21.39
C LEU A 199 -13.61 -4.35 20.28
N PHE A 200 -12.34 -4.12 20.59
CA PHE A 200 -11.29 -4.16 19.56
C PHE A 200 -11.19 -5.56 18.95
N ALA A 201 -11.07 -6.60 19.78
CA ALA A 201 -10.94 -7.98 19.32
C ALA A 201 -12.11 -8.43 18.43
N GLU A 202 -13.36 -8.16 18.83
CA GLU A 202 -14.52 -8.56 18.04
C GLU A 202 -14.64 -7.78 16.72
N GLY A 203 -14.37 -6.46 16.74
CA GLY A 203 -14.41 -5.64 15.54
C GLY A 203 -13.32 -6.03 14.54
N GLN A 204 -12.12 -6.34 15.02
CA GLN A 204 -11.01 -6.80 14.19
C GLN A 204 -11.31 -8.20 13.64
N ARG A 205 -11.79 -9.13 14.48
CA ARG A 205 -12.16 -10.50 14.07
C ARG A 205 -13.19 -10.47 12.95
N ARG A 206 -14.30 -9.75 13.12
CA ARG A 206 -15.36 -9.64 12.10
C ARG A 206 -14.86 -9.02 10.80
N TYR A 207 -13.96 -8.04 10.88
CA TYR A 207 -13.35 -7.46 9.69
C TYR A 207 -12.44 -8.47 8.98
N LEU A 208 -11.58 -9.18 9.72
CA LEU A 208 -10.68 -10.20 9.16
C LEU A 208 -11.46 -11.39 8.56
N GLU A 209 -12.60 -11.75 9.14
CA GLU A 209 -13.51 -12.75 8.59
C GLU A 209 -14.14 -12.34 7.25
N SER A 210 -14.15 -11.04 6.91
CA SER A 210 -14.58 -10.57 5.59
C SER A 210 -13.48 -10.65 4.52
N LEU A 211 -12.23 -10.96 4.91
CA LEU A 211 -11.13 -11.18 3.95
C LEU A 211 -11.32 -12.49 3.19
N ASN A 212 -10.66 -12.62 2.04
CA ASN A 212 -10.75 -13.83 1.21
C ASN A 212 -10.20 -15.07 1.93
N ALA A 213 -10.65 -16.25 1.51
CA ALA A 213 -10.30 -17.52 2.17
C ALA A 213 -8.78 -17.76 2.25
N TYR A 214 -8.02 -17.31 1.24
CA TYR A 214 -6.56 -17.38 1.22
C TYR A 214 -5.92 -16.49 2.30
N ALA A 215 -6.33 -15.24 2.44
CA ALA A 215 -5.79 -14.33 3.46
C ALA A 215 -6.11 -14.82 4.88
N ARG A 216 -7.28 -15.45 5.09
CA ARG A 216 -7.64 -16.09 6.38
C ARG A 216 -6.69 -17.22 6.78
N GLN A 217 -5.95 -17.83 5.84
CA GLN A 217 -4.95 -18.85 6.18
C GLN A 217 -3.70 -18.27 6.84
N PHE A 218 -3.39 -16.99 6.59
CA PHE A 218 -2.19 -16.32 7.11
C PHE A 218 -2.48 -15.40 8.30
N VAL A 219 -3.73 -14.96 8.45
CA VAL A 219 -4.14 -14.11 9.56
C VAL A 219 -4.87 -14.96 10.59
N GLN A 220 -4.26 -15.12 11.76
CA GLN A 220 -4.94 -15.72 12.90
C GLN A 220 -5.91 -14.68 13.47
N PRO A 221 -7.24 -14.90 13.41
CA PRO A 221 -8.18 -14.01 14.07
C PRO A 221 -7.93 -14.03 15.58
N ALA A 222 -8.19 -12.90 16.24
CA ALA A 222 -8.18 -12.84 17.69
C ALA A 222 -9.15 -13.88 18.28
N SER A 223 -8.86 -14.37 19.48
CA SER A 223 -9.76 -15.26 20.22
C SER A 223 -11.14 -14.59 20.34
N ARG A 224 -12.19 -15.38 20.15
CA ARG A 224 -13.55 -14.88 20.27
C ARG A 224 -13.80 -14.48 21.73
N PRO A 225 -14.21 -13.23 22.01
CA PRO A 225 -14.46 -12.80 23.37
C PRO A 225 -15.67 -13.51 23.99
N GLU A 226 -15.66 -13.66 25.31
CA GLU A 226 -16.72 -14.25 26.12
C GLU A 226 -17.90 -13.27 26.30
N VAL A 227 -18.76 -13.23 25.29
CA VAL A 227 -19.99 -12.43 25.24
C VAL A 227 -21.12 -13.26 24.62
N ASP A 228 -22.37 -12.98 24.97
CA ASP A 228 -23.50 -13.66 24.34
C ASP A 228 -23.74 -13.14 22.93
N ALA A 229 -23.77 -11.81 22.79
CA ALA A 229 -23.98 -11.15 21.51
C ALA A 229 -23.40 -9.74 21.49
N ILE A 230 -22.87 -9.36 20.32
CA ILE A 230 -22.48 -7.98 20.01
C ILE A 230 -23.15 -7.55 18.71
N PHE A 231 -23.87 -6.43 18.74
CA PHE A 231 -24.58 -5.87 17.61
C PHE A 231 -24.05 -4.48 17.24
N GLY A 232 -24.08 -4.16 15.94
CA GLY A 232 -23.77 -2.81 15.45
C GLY A 232 -22.29 -2.41 15.53
N ILE A 233 -21.38 -3.37 15.76
CA ILE A 233 -19.94 -3.11 15.84
C ILE A 233 -19.35 -2.81 14.44
N PRO A 234 -18.76 -1.63 14.23
CA PRO A 234 -18.03 -1.31 12.99
C PRO A 234 -16.62 -1.92 13.00
N PRO A 235 -15.85 -1.82 11.89
CA PRO A 235 -14.41 -2.09 11.92
C PRO A 235 -13.71 -1.25 13.01
N THR A 236 -12.82 -1.89 13.76
CA THR A 236 -12.15 -1.28 14.91
C THR A 236 -10.67 -1.03 14.64
N VAL A 237 -10.14 0.06 15.19
CA VAL A 237 -8.71 0.41 15.18
C VAL A 237 -8.28 0.76 16.59
N ALA A 238 -7.32 0.00 17.13
CA ALA A 238 -6.74 0.28 18.44
C ALA A 238 -5.53 1.22 18.33
N ILE A 239 -5.48 2.20 19.24
CA ILE A 239 -4.32 3.08 19.49
C ILE A 239 -3.90 2.86 20.95
N GLU A 240 -3.14 1.79 21.16
CA GLU A 240 -2.60 1.39 22.47
C GLU A 240 -1.32 2.16 22.83
N GLN A 241 -1.06 2.27 24.13
CA GLN A 241 0.20 2.83 24.67
C GLN A 241 1.42 1.95 24.40
N ARG A 242 1.22 0.63 24.32
CA ARG A 242 2.28 -0.38 24.16
C ARG A 242 2.30 -0.97 22.76
N ALA A 243 2.61 -0.17 21.75
CA ALA A 243 2.83 -0.66 20.39
C ALA A 243 4.26 -0.41 19.89
N SER A 244 4.78 -1.40 19.17
CA SER A 244 6.09 -1.46 18.50
C SER A 244 6.76 -0.10 18.29
N ARG A 245 7.80 0.17 19.07
CA ARG A 245 8.77 1.22 18.75
C ARG A 245 9.35 0.83 17.39
N GLY A 246 8.91 1.49 16.33
CA GLY A 246 9.33 1.18 14.95
C GLY A 246 10.85 0.97 14.88
N GLY A 247 11.30 0.07 14.01
CA GLY A 247 12.69 -0.38 13.98
C GLY A 247 13.72 0.74 13.78
N ARG A 248 15.01 0.40 13.85
CA ARG A 248 16.12 1.37 13.71
C ARG A 248 16.13 2.12 12.37
N LYS A 249 15.52 1.56 11.32
CA LYS A 249 15.32 2.26 10.03
C LYS A 249 14.06 3.12 9.98
N SER A 250 13.14 2.99 10.93
CA SER A 250 11.94 3.81 11.00
C SER A 250 12.24 5.23 11.47
N THR A 251 11.56 6.19 10.86
CA THR A 251 11.60 7.62 11.15
C THR A 251 10.20 8.18 11.31
N VAL A 252 10.08 9.41 11.81
CA VAL A 252 8.80 10.15 11.84
C VAL A 252 8.17 10.20 10.44
N ALA A 253 8.94 10.50 9.40
CA ALA A 253 8.45 10.58 8.02
C ALA A 253 7.96 9.24 7.46
N THR A 254 8.57 8.12 7.84
CA THR A 254 8.12 6.80 7.38
C THR A 254 6.87 6.33 8.11
N LEU A 255 6.76 6.58 9.42
CA LEU A 255 5.58 6.22 10.23
C LEU A 255 4.32 7.01 9.82
N THR A 256 4.51 8.23 9.33
CA THR A 256 3.44 9.13 8.87
C THR A 256 3.19 9.03 7.37
N GLU A 257 3.97 8.19 6.69
CA GLU A 257 4.04 8.03 5.24
C GLU A 257 4.38 9.29 4.43
N VAL A 258 4.66 10.42 5.08
CA VAL A 258 5.17 11.65 4.43
C VAL A 258 6.36 11.32 3.53
N TYR A 259 7.25 10.44 3.99
CA TYR A 259 8.42 10.01 3.21
C TYR A 259 8.04 9.34 1.88
N HIS A 260 6.93 8.61 1.80
CA HIS A 260 6.51 7.96 0.56
C HIS A 260 6.09 8.99 -0.50
N PHE A 261 5.40 10.05 -0.09
CA PHE A 261 5.03 11.15 -0.98
C PHE A 261 6.24 11.99 -1.39
N LEU A 262 7.19 12.23 -0.48
CA LEU A 262 8.47 12.85 -0.82
C LEU A 262 9.22 12.04 -1.89
N ARG A 263 9.33 10.71 -1.74
CA ARG A 263 9.96 9.85 -2.75
C ARG A 263 9.28 9.98 -4.12
N LEU A 264 7.95 10.04 -4.16
CA LEU A 264 7.21 10.24 -5.40
C LEU A 264 7.46 11.62 -6.00
N LEU A 265 7.49 12.67 -5.17
CA LEU A 265 7.80 14.03 -5.60
C LEU A 265 9.18 14.09 -6.27
N TYR A 266 10.22 13.58 -5.62
CA TYR A 266 11.59 13.59 -6.16
C TYR A 266 11.75 12.80 -7.45
N VAL A 267 11.01 11.69 -7.61
CA VAL A 267 11.00 10.94 -8.89
C VAL A 267 10.36 11.75 -10.01
N LYS A 268 9.31 12.53 -9.70
CA LYS A 268 8.46 13.18 -10.70
C LYS A 268 8.94 14.56 -11.11
N VAL A 269 9.44 15.34 -10.16
CA VAL A 269 9.85 16.74 -10.36
C VAL A 269 11.28 17.03 -9.91
N GLY A 270 11.98 16.05 -9.32
CA GLY A 270 13.37 16.24 -8.89
C GLY A 270 14.34 16.27 -10.07
N THR A 271 15.27 17.23 -10.03
CA THR A 271 16.39 17.32 -10.96
C THR A 271 17.53 16.45 -10.44
N GLN A 272 17.99 15.50 -11.25
CA GLN A 272 19.16 14.69 -10.90
C GLN A 272 20.44 15.43 -11.28
N TYR A 273 21.44 15.39 -10.39
CA TYR A 273 22.78 15.91 -10.58
C TYR A 273 23.79 14.76 -10.58
N CYS A 274 24.95 15.01 -11.18
CA CYS A 274 26.07 14.07 -11.10
C CYS A 274 26.70 14.14 -9.70
N PRO A 275 26.77 13.02 -8.93
CA PRO A 275 27.36 13.04 -7.60
C PRO A 275 28.83 13.49 -7.55
N ASP A 276 29.55 13.34 -8.67
CA ASP A 276 30.98 13.61 -8.76
C ASP A 276 31.28 15.06 -9.24
N HIS A 277 30.36 15.69 -9.99
CA HIS A 277 30.60 16.98 -10.67
C HIS A 277 29.57 18.07 -10.32
N ASP A 278 28.53 17.71 -9.56
CA ASP A 278 27.39 18.56 -9.22
C ASP A 278 26.73 19.27 -10.40
N ALA A 279 26.82 18.68 -11.60
CA ALA A 279 26.21 19.21 -12.80
C ALA A 279 24.84 18.56 -13.05
N PRO A 280 23.80 19.33 -13.45
CA PRO A 280 22.49 18.78 -13.73
C PRO A 280 22.56 17.81 -14.91
N ILE A 281 21.94 16.65 -14.73
CA ILE A 281 21.90 15.60 -15.74
C ILE A 281 21.04 16.06 -16.91
N ALA A 282 21.63 16.11 -18.09
CA ALA A 282 21.03 16.63 -19.31
C ALA A 282 21.02 15.58 -20.43
N PRO A 283 20.22 15.77 -21.48
CA PRO A 283 20.34 15.02 -22.72
C PRO A 283 21.74 15.20 -23.34
N GLN A 284 22.25 14.15 -23.99
CA GLN A 284 23.47 14.21 -24.79
C GLN A 284 23.20 13.63 -26.17
N SER A 285 23.88 14.14 -27.20
CA SER A 285 23.67 13.67 -28.57
C SER A 285 24.33 12.30 -28.80
N GLU A 286 23.89 11.59 -29.83
CA GLU A 286 24.48 10.32 -30.24
C GLU A 286 25.95 10.49 -30.62
N GLU A 287 26.31 11.62 -31.24
CA GLU A 287 27.69 11.96 -31.60
C GLU A 287 28.57 12.15 -30.36
N ALA A 288 28.05 12.76 -29.29
CA ALA A 288 28.77 12.92 -28.04
C ALA A 288 29.09 11.56 -27.39
N ILE A 289 28.12 10.64 -27.43
CA ILE A 289 28.31 9.26 -26.95
C ILE A 289 29.36 8.55 -27.81
N ALA A 290 29.25 8.62 -29.13
CA ALA A 290 30.19 7.98 -30.06
C ALA A 290 31.63 8.50 -29.86
N ALA A 291 31.80 9.82 -29.76
CA ALA A 291 33.09 10.44 -29.52
C ALA A 291 33.72 9.99 -28.20
N LYS A 292 32.91 9.84 -27.15
CA LYS A 292 33.40 9.33 -25.87
C LYS A 292 33.80 7.86 -25.93
N LEU A 293 32.99 7.01 -26.59
CA LEU A 293 33.33 5.60 -26.77
C LEU A 293 34.66 5.44 -27.52
N LEU A 294 34.88 6.25 -28.56
CA LEU A 294 36.15 6.29 -29.31
C LEU A 294 37.34 6.72 -28.45
N ARG A 295 37.17 7.68 -27.53
CA ARG A 295 38.23 8.16 -26.64
C ARG A 295 38.55 7.18 -25.52
N ASP A 296 37.53 6.77 -24.76
CA ASP A 296 37.72 6.05 -23.49
C ASP A 296 38.04 4.56 -23.70
N TYR A 297 37.58 3.99 -24.82
CA TYR A 297 37.74 2.57 -25.13
C TYR A 297 38.67 2.29 -26.31
N ALA A 298 39.44 3.27 -26.79
CA ALA A 298 40.40 3.10 -27.88
C ALA A 298 41.27 1.84 -27.70
N GLY A 299 41.30 0.97 -28.73
CA GLY A 299 42.06 -0.29 -28.72
C GLY A 299 41.49 -1.39 -27.82
N ARG A 300 40.30 -1.21 -27.22
CA ARG A 300 39.60 -2.23 -26.43
C ARG A 300 38.49 -2.89 -27.26
N HIS A 301 38.23 -4.16 -26.99
CA HIS A 301 37.07 -4.87 -27.54
C HIS A 301 35.84 -4.50 -26.71
N LEU A 302 34.79 -4.02 -27.37
CA LEU A 302 33.61 -3.47 -26.72
C LEU A 302 32.34 -4.12 -27.29
N ALA A 303 31.46 -4.59 -26.40
CA ALA A 303 30.10 -5.00 -26.74
C ALA A 303 29.12 -3.87 -26.40
N LEU A 304 28.28 -3.51 -27.37
CA LEU A 304 27.15 -2.59 -27.21
C LEU A 304 25.88 -3.39 -26.97
N LEU A 305 25.27 -3.18 -25.81
CA LEU A 305 24.09 -3.89 -25.36
C LEU A 305 22.91 -2.90 -25.22
N ALA A 306 21.73 -3.27 -25.73
CA ALA A 306 20.52 -2.50 -25.53
C ALA A 306 19.71 -3.06 -24.35
N PRO A 307 19.50 -2.31 -23.25
CA PRO A 307 18.72 -2.79 -22.11
C PRO A 307 17.24 -2.90 -22.49
N LEU A 308 16.70 -4.12 -22.51
CA LEU A 308 15.29 -4.39 -22.81
C LEU A 308 14.44 -4.47 -21.54
N VAL A 309 15.00 -5.03 -20.46
CA VAL A 309 14.36 -5.22 -19.16
C VAL A 309 15.38 -4.95 -18.06
N VAL A 310 15.00 -4.18 -17.03
CA VAL A 310 15.88 -3.85 -15.90
C VAL A 310 15.18 -4.15 -14.59
N ALA A 311 15.67 -5.15 -13.85
CA ALA A 311 15.18 -5.57 -12.53
C ALA A 311 13.63 -5.72 -12.45
N ARG A 312 13.04 -6.49 -13.38
CA ARG A 312 11.59 -6.78 -13.41
C ARG A 312 11.32 -8.29 -13.40
N LYS A 313 10.21 -8.68 -12.78
CA LYS A 313 9.75 -10.08 -12.69
C LYS A 313 9.01 -10.54 -13.95
N GLY A 314 9.27 -11.76 -14.44
CA GLY A 314 8.54 -12.32 -15.58
C GLY A 314 9.27 -13.44 -16.34
N TYR A 315 8.56 -14.11 -17.25
CA TYR A 315 9.10 -15.21 -18.08
C TYR A 315 9.84 -14.73 -19.35
N TYR A 316 9.42 -13.58 -19.90
CA TYR A 316 9.99 -12.95 -21.10
C TYR A 316 10.09 -13.83 -22.37
N THR A 317 9.24 -14.84 -22.49
CA THR A 317 9.21 -15.73 -23.67
C THR A 317 8.92 -15.00 -24.98
N ASP A 318 8.04 -14.01 -24.95
CA ASP A 318 7.68 -13.24 -26.16
C ASP A 318 8.80 -12.29 -26.57
N LEU A 319 9.56 -11.79 -25.60
CA LEU A 319 10.77 -10.98 -25.83
C LEU A 319 11.84 -11.81 -26.54
N ALA A 320 12.07 -13.04 -26.09
CA ALA A 320 13.01 -13.97 -26.73
C ALA A 320 12.59 -14.34 -28.16
N LYS A 321 11.31 -14.64 -28.37
CA LYS A 321 10.75 -14.88 -29.72
C LYS A 321 10.91 -13.65 -30.62
N TRP A 322 10.72 -12.45 -30.07
CA TRP A 322 10.94 -11.20 -30.81
C TRP A 322 12.41 -11.04 -31.20
N ALA A 323 13.35 -11.28 -30.28
CA ALA A 323 14.79 -11.20 -30.54
C ALA A 323 15.23 -12.23 -31.60
N ALA A 324 14.76 -13.48 -31.50
CA ALA A 324 15.00 -14.53 -32.49
C ALA A 324 14.50 -14.14 -33.89
N ARG A 325 13.27 -13.60 -34.01
CA ARG A 325 12.72 -13.10 -35.29
C ARG A 325 13.54 -11.95 -35.89
N LYS A 326 14.20 -11.16 -35.05
CA LYS A 326 15.10 -10.06 -35.45
C LYS A 326 16.53 -10.53 -35.78
N GLY A 327 16.80 -11.85 -35.70
CA GLY A 327 18.09 -12.46 -36.04
C GLY A 327 19.09 -12.52 -34.88
N PHE A 328 18.66 -12.24 -33.65
CA PHE A 328 19.54 -12.33 -32.47
C PHE A 328 19.46 -13.75 -31.88
N ALA A 329 20.59 -14.46 -31.91
CA ALA A 329 20.70 -15.83 -31.41
C ALA A 329 20.74 -15.90 -29.87
N GLU A 330 21.22 -14.84 -29.21
CA GLU A 330 21.42 -14.81 -27.76
C GLU A 330 20.96 -13.48 -27.13
N LEU A 331 20.59 -13.54 -25.86
CA LEU A 331 20.30 -12.41 -24.98
C LEU A 331 21.15 -12.53 -23.72
N ARG A 332 21.60 -11.40 -23.17
CA ARG A 332 22.27 -11.39 -21.87
C ARG A 332 21.23 -11.26 -20.76
N VAL A 333 21.08 -12.29 -19.94
CA VAL A 333 20.13 -12.34 -18.83
C VAL A 333 20.90 -12.48 -17.52
N ASP A 334 20.71 -11.54 -16.60
CA ASP A 334 21.37 -11.52 -15.28
C ASP A 334 22.91 -11.70 -15.37
N GLY A 335 23.50 -11.13 -16.43
CA GLY A 335 24.94 -11.18 -16.70
C GLY A 335 25.40 -12.37 -17.56
N ALA A 336 24.58 -13.40 -17.76
CA ALA A 336 24.90 -14.59 -18.56
C ALA A 336 24.28 -14.55 -19.96
N MET A 337 24.99 -15.06 -20.98
CA MET A 337 24.45 -15.19 -22.34
C MET A 337 23.56 -16.42 -22.42
N LEU A 338 22.29 -16.25 -22.84
CA LEU A 338 21.30 -17.30 -22.98
C LEU A 338 20.75 -17.32 -24.42
N PRO A 339 20.51 -18.51 -25.01
CA PRO A 339 19.99 -18.62 -26.38
C PRO A 339 18.55 -18.14 -26.47
N THR A 340 18.18 -17.48 -27.57
CA THR A 340 16.79 -17.04 -27.85
C THR A 340 15.88 -18.20 -28.27
N ALA A 341 16.47 -19.27 -28.82
CA ALA A 341 15.78 -20.50 -29.19
C ALA A 341 16.70 -21.74 -29.03
N PRO A 342 16.36 -22.72 -28.17
CA PRO A 342 15.23 -22.74 -27.24
C PRO A 342 15.43 -21.79 -26.04
N TRP A 343 14.39 -21.04 -25.67
CA TRP A 343 14.44 -20.10 -24.54
C TRP A 343 14.40 -20.84 -23.19
N PRO A 344 15.34 -20.58 -22.26
CA PRO A 344 15.31 -21.18 -20.93
C PRO A 344 14.14 -20.65 -20.09
N ARG A 345 13.62 -21.49 -19.19
CA ARG A 345 12.50 -21.13 -18.32
C ARG A 345 12.99 -20.25 -17.16
N LEU A 346 12.82 -18.93 -17.31
CA LEU A 346 13.08 -17.96 -16.24
C LEU A 346 12.05 -18.08 -15.11
N ASP A 347 12.43 -17.68 -13.90
CA ASP A 347 11.54 -17.70 -12.73
C ASP A 347 10.65 -16.46 -12.73
N ARG A 348 9.33 -16.64 -12.80
CA ARG A 348 8.37 -15.52 -12.79
C ARG A 348 8.41 -14.67 -11.53
N PHE A 349 8.93 -15.18 -10.42
CA PHE A 349 8.91 -14.49 -9.14
C PHE A 349 10.20 -13.74 -8.82
N LYS A 350 11.27 -13.99 -9.59
CA LYS A 350 12.57 -13.34 -9.46
C LYS A 350 12.68 -12.13 -10.39
N GLU A 351 13.37 -11.09 -9.93
CA GLU A 351 13.72 -9.96 -10.79
C GLU A 351 14.82 -10.37 -11.77
N HIS A 352 14.62 -10.07 -13.05
CA HIS A 352 15.58 -10.33 -14.12
C HIS A 352 15.95 -9.02 -14.82
N SER A 353 17.20 -8.94 -15.29
CA SER A 353 17.68 -7.90 -16.21
C SER A 353 18.10 -8.53 -17.53
N ILE A 354 17.55 -8.04 -18.64
CA ILE A 354 17.72 -8.61 -19.98
C ILE A 354 18.24 -7.52 -20.93
N GLU A 355 19.36 -7.82 -21.57
CA GLU A 355 20.06 -6.93 -22.50
C GLU A 355 20.24 -7.63 -23.86
N LEU A 356 20.07 -6.88 -24.95
CA LEU A 356 20.25 -7.34 -26.32
C LEU A 356 21.66 -7.00 -26.82
N PRO A 357 22.50 -7.97 -27.16
CA PRO A 357 23.81 -7.71 -27.77
C PRO A 357 23.65 -7.22 -29.21
N VAL A 358 23.90 -5.93 -29.46
CA VAL A 358 23.67 -5.30 -30.76
C VAL A 358 24.93 -5.28 -31.63
N ALA A 359 26.08 -5.02 -31.04
CA ALA A 359 27.37 -5.00 -31.75
C ALA A 359 28.51 -5.43 -30.82
N SER A 360 29.55 -6.02 -31.40
CA SER A 360 30.83 -6.32 -30.73
C SER A 360 31.96 -5.96 -31.67
N LEU A 361 32.86 -5.07 -31.26
CA LEU A 361 33.93 -4.56 -32.13
C LEU A 361 35.12 -4.04 -31.33
N VAL A 362 36.31 -4.03 -31.95
CA VAL A 362 37.49 -3.39 -31.38
C VAL A 362 37.46 -1.91 -31.74
N VAL A 363 37.43 -1.05 -30.74
CA VAL A 363 37.29 0.39 -30.94
C VAL A 363 38.57 0.96 -31.55
N GLY A 364 38.44 1.58 -32.73
CA GLY A 364 39.55 2.23 -33.43
C GLY A 364 39.08 2.93 -34.70
N PRO A 365 39.97 3.65 -35.40
CA PRO A 365 39.60 4.48 -36.56
C PRO A 365 38.94 3.67 -37.68
N ALA A 366 39.42 2.45 -37.95
CA ALA A 366 38.86 1.58 -38.98
C ALA A 366 37.45 1.07 -38.65
N ALA A 367 37.09 0.98 -37.37
CA ALA A 367 35.80 0.49 -36.89
C ALA A 367 34.82 1.61 -36.52
N GLU A 368 35.18 2.88 -36.74
CA GLU A 368 34.36 4.04 -36.34
C GLU A 368 32.95 3.99 -36.95
N ARG A 369 32.85 3.69 -38.26
CA ARG A 369 31.55 3.60 -38.93
C ARG A 369 30.68 2.50 -38.31
N ALA A 370 31.26 1.32 -38.09
CA ALA A 370 30.56 0.19 -37.48
C ALA A 370 30.15 0.46 -36.03
N LEU A 371 30.98 1.18 -35.26
CA LEU A 371 30.64 1.63 -33.91
C LEU A 371 29.43 2.57 -33.91
N ARG A 372 29.39 3.55 -34.82
CA ARG A 372 28.27 4.50 -34.93
C ARG A 372 26.98 3.81 -35.34
N GLU A 373 27.02 2.91 -36.33
CA GLU A 373 25.86 2.11 -36.76
C GLU A 373 25.36 1.19 -35.63
N GLY A 374 26.28 0.52 -34.92
CA GLY A 374 25.95 -0.32 -33.77
C GLY A 374 25.35 0.48 -32.61
N LEU A 375 25.89 1.67 -32.34
CA LEU A 375 25.40 2.59 -31.32
C LEU A 375 23.98 3.07 -31.62
N ALA A 376 23.71 3.53 -32.85
CA ALA A 376 22.39 3.99 -33.26
C ALA A 376 21.33 2.88 -33.07
N ARG A 377 21.64 1.65 -33.51
CA ARG A 377 20.75 0.50 -33.31
C ARG A 377 20.56 0.15 -31.84
N ALA A 378 21.61 0.24 -31.03
CA ALA A 378 21.52 -0.05 -29.60
C ALA A 378 20.68 0.98 -28.85
N LEU A 379 20.83 2.26 -29.19
CA LEU A 379 19.98 3.34 -28.68
C LEU A 379 18.53 3.19 -29.13
N GLU A 380 18.27 2.77 -30.37
CA GLU A 380 16.91 2.52 -30.86
C GLU A 380 16.22 1.42 -30.05
N PHE A 381 16.85 0.24 -29.92
CA PHE A 381 16.27 -0.87 -29.15
C PHE A 381 16.18 -0.57 -27.64
N GLY A 382 17.16 0.14 -27.10
CA GLY A 382 17.23 0.55 -25.69
C GLY A 382 16.48 1.84 -25.36
N LYS A 383 15.68 2.38 -26.30
CA LYS A 383 14.87 3.61 -26.14
C LYS A 383 15.65 4.84 -25.67
N GLY A 384 16.87 4.99 -26.20
CA GLY A 384 17.81 6.05 -25.89
C GLY A 384 18.84 5.68 -24.81
N THR A 385 18.98 4.41 -24.45
CA THR A 385 20.00 3.91 -23.51
C THR A 385 20.79 2.77 -24.13
N VAL A 386 22.10 2.72 -23.88
CA VAL A 386 23.01 1.65 -24.30
C VAL A 386 23.97 1.33 -23.17
N HIS A 387 24.28 0.06 -22.97
CA HIS A 387 25.31 -0.39 -22.04
C HIS A 387 26.54 -0.82 -22.86
N ALA A 388 27.69 -0.25 -22.54
CA ALA A 388 28.96 -0.56 -23.16
C ALA A 388 29.75 -1.48 -22.23
N LEU A 389 29.97 -2.71 -22.66
CA LEU A 389 30.68 -3.73 -21.90
C LEU A 389 32.09 -3.96 -22.49
N PRO A 390 33.17 -3.65 -21.77
CA PRO A 390 34.51 -4.02 -22.18
C PRO A 390 34.69 -5.54 -22.12
N LEU A 391 35.16 -6.14 -23.21
CA LEU A 391 35.49 -7.55 -23.29
C LEU A 391 37.01 -7.73 -23.12
N ALA A 392 37.42 -8.63 -22.23
CA ALA A 392 38.84 -8.91 -21.99
C ALA A 392 39.53 -9.47 -23.27
N LYS A 393 40.78 -9.05 -23.50
CA LYS A 393 41.57 -9.33 -24.72
C LYS A 393 41.80 -10.82 -25.06
N ASN A 394 41.48 -11.76 -24.16
CA ASN A 394 41.73 -13.20 -24.36
C ASN A 394 40.47 -14.06 -24.65
N ARG A 395 39.41 -13.48 -25.22
CA ARG A 395 38.30 -14.26 -25.78
C ARG A 395 37.89 -13.85 -27.20
N VAL A 396 38.87 -13.42 -28.00
CA VAL A 396 38.73 -13.57 -29.45
C VAL A 396 38.90 -15.05 -29.77
N ARG A 397 37.80 -15.80 -29.71
CA ARG A 397 37.60 -16.82 -30.73
C ARG A 397 36.62 -16.21 -31.72
N ASP A 398 37.00 -16.30 -32.98
CA ASP A 398 36.21 -16.05 -34.19
C ASP A 398 34.97 -16.97 -34.29
N ASP A 399 34.23 -17.12 -33.19
CA ASP A 399 33.09 -18.02 -33.05
C ASP A 399 31.82 -17.16 -32.92
N PHE A 400 31.45 -16.47 -33.99
CA PHE A 400 30.07 -16.53 -34.47
C PHE A 400 30.00 -17.79 -35.35
N PRO A 401 29.68 -18.99 -34.83
CA PRO A 401 29.77 -20.18 -35.66
C PRO A 401 28.42 -20.43 -36.34
N GLN A 402 28.49 -20.58 -37.65
CA GLN A 402 27.60 -21.47 -38.38
C GLN A 402 27.58 -22.84 -37.69
N ALA A 403 26.40 -23.45 -37.68
CA ALA A 403 26.06 -24.77 -37.16
C ALA A 403 27.22 -25.78 -37.07
N SER A 404 27.60 -26.20 -35.85
CA SER A 404 27.94 -27.60 -35.58
C SER A 404 27.90 -27.93 -34.09
N ARG A 405 27.63 -29.21 -33.81
CA ARG A 405 27.25 -29.81 -32.54
C ARG A 405 28.46 -30.03 -31.62
N SER A 406 28.38 -29.62 -30.36
CA SER A 406 28.88 -30.42 -29.23
C SER A 406 28.25 -29.96 -27.91
N THR A 407 27.88 -30.96 -27.12
CA THR A 407 27.20 -30.89 -25.84
C THR A 407 28.21 -30.82 -24.71
N GLU A 408 28.26 -29.72 -23.97
CA GLU A 408 28.71 -29.72 -22.57
C GLU A 408 28.27 -28.43 -21.85
N ARG A 409 27.47 -28.59 -20.79
CA ARG A 409 26.90 -27.49 -19.99
C ARG A 409 27.89 -27.07 -18.91
N GLY A 410 28.56 -25.95 -19.13
CA GLY A 410 29.27 -25.20 -18.10
C GLY A 410 28.89 -23.73 -18.19
N THR A 411 28.06 -23.25 -17.26
CA THR A 411 27.73 -21.82 -17.14
C THR A 411 28.97 -21.06 -16.70
N VAL A 412 29.70 -20.48 -17.64
CA VAL A 412 30.85 -19.63 -17.37
C VAL A 412 30.34 -18.28 -16.83
N LYS A 413 30.49 -18.03 -15.53
CA LYS A 413 30.36 -16.67 -14.97
C LYS A 413 31.51 -15.82 -15.52
N LEU A 414 31.21 -14.85 -16.37
CA LEU A 414 32.19 -13.87 -16.83
C LEU A 414 32.46 -12.85 -15.72
N GLU A 415 33.69 -12.81 -15.20
CA GLU A 415 34.25 -11.62 -14.56
C GLU A 415 34.54 -10.58 -15.65
N SER A 416 33.58 -9.70 -15.89
CA SER A 416 33.72 -8.53 -16.78
C SER A 416 33.59 -7.26 -15.95
N ASP A 417 34.35 -6.20 -16.28
CA ASP A 417 34.12 -4.86 -15.75
C ASP A 417 32.62 -4.49 -15.82
N PRO A 418 32.07 -3.77 -14.83
CA PRO A 418 30.67 -3.37 -14.85
C PRO A 418 30.39 -2.55 -16.12
N ALA A 419 29.29 -2.89 -16.81
CA ALA A 419 28.92 -2.22 -18.05
C ALA A 419 28.72 -0.72 -17.81
N ALA A 420 29.36 0.12 -18.64
CA ALA A 420 29.18 1.56 -18.58
C ALA A 420 27.88 1.94 -19.28
N VAL A 421 27.02 2.71 -18.60
CA VAL A 421 25.73 3.15 -19.15
C VAL A 421 25.93 4.46 -19.91
N PHE A 422 25.38 4.52 -21.12
CA PHE A 422 25.24 5.72 -21.93
C PHE A 422 23.75 5.97 -22.26
N SER A 423 23.28 7.21 -22.14
CA SER A 423 21.89 7.58 -22.42
C SER A 423 21.82 8.89 -23.17
N THR A 424 21.02 8.99 -24.23
CA THR A 424 20.77 10.24 -24.94
C THR A 424 19.91 11.22 -24.15
N LYS A 425 19.25 10.75 -23.09
CA LYS A 425 18.33 11.56 -22.27
C LYS A 425 18.94 12.03 -20.96
N ARG A 426 19.87 11.25 -20.39
CA ARG A 426 20.32 11.43 -19.01
C ARG A 426 21.81 11.19 -18.86
N ALA A 427 22.62 12.23 -19.08
CA ALA A 427 24.06 12.19 -18.83
C ALA A 427 24.60 13.44 -18.14
N CYS A 428 25.68 13.26 -17.39
CA CYS A 428 26.42 14.39 -16.84
C CYS A 428 27.11 15.15 -17.99
N PRO A 429 26.95 16.48 -18.11
CA PRO A 429 27.61 17.25 -19.17
C PRO A 429 29.14 17.32 -19.01
N VAL A 430 29.67 17.09 -17.80
CA VAL A 430 31.11 17.20 -17.50
C VAL A 430 31.84 15.89 -17.75
N CYS A 431 31.38 14.79 -17.14
CA CYS A 431 32.04 13.49 -17.29
C CYS A 431 31.34 12.54 -18.25
N SER A 432 30.18 12.92 -18.82
CA SER A 432 29.36 12.11 -19.72
C SER A 432 29.00 10.72 -19.17
N ARG A 433 29.03 10.53 -17.85
CA ARG A 433 28.45 9.37 -17.18
C ARG A 433 26.94 9.44 -17.35
N SER A 434 26.30 8.36 -17.80
CA SER A 434 24.84 8.35 -17.89
C SER A 434 24.18 7.72 -16.67
N PHE A 435 22.94 8.14 -16.44
CA PHE A 435 22.18 7.79 -15.26
C PHE A 435 20.85 7.12 -15.68
N PRO A 436 20.41 6.08 -14.96
CA PRO A 436 19.11 5.48 -15.22
C PRO A 436 17.97 6.46 -14.91
N GLU A 437 16.75 6.11 -15.33
CA GLU A 437 15.55 6.82 -14.87
C GLU A 437 15.39 6.71 -13.35
N LEU A 438 14.82 7.75 -12.74
CA LEU A 438 14.58 7.75 -11.30
C LEU A 438 13.47 6.75 -10.94
N ASP A 439 13.79 5.84 -10.02
CA ASP A 439 12.87 4.88 -9.44
C ASP A 439 12.61 5.29 -7.97
N PRO A 440 11.35 5.25 -7.47
CA PRO A 440 11.07 5.55 -6.06
C PRO A 440 11.91 4.74 -5.06
N ARG A 441 12.39 3.55 -5.43
CA ARG A 441 13.26 2.71 -4.60
C ARG A 441 14.65 3.31 -4.38
N LEU A 442 15.14 4.16 -5.28
CA LEU A 442 16.39 4.91 -5.12
C LEU A 442 16.34 5.83 -3.90
N PHE A 443 15.16 6.37 -3.59
CA PHE A 443 14.95 7.24 -2.45
C PHE A 443 14.56 6.48 -1.18
N SER A 444 14.61 5.14 -1.17
CA SER A 444 14.28 4.34 0.00
C SER A 444 15.54 3.83 0.69
N PHE A 445 15.78 4.27 1.92
CA PHE A 445 16.81 3.68 2.78
C PHE A 445 16.41 2.28 3.31
N ASN A 446 15.20 1.80 3.03
CA ASN A 446 14.79 0.41 3.27
C ASN A 446 15.05 -0.50 2.06
N SER A 447 15.58 0.03 0.96
CA SER A 447 15.89 -0.74 -0.25
C SER A 447 17.38 -0.70 -0.55
N LYS A 448 17.91 -1.84 -1.00
CA LYS A 448 19.29 -1.95 -1.51
C LYS A 448 19.65 -0.96 -2.62
N HIS A 449 18.64 -0.47 -3.34
CA HIS A 449 18.81 0.49 -4.42
C HIS A 449 19.13 1.90 -3.90
N GLY A 450 18.64 2.27 -2.71
CA GLY A 450 18.71 3.62 -2.19
C GLY A 450 19.55 3.80 -0.94
N TRP A 451 19.72 2.75 -0.14
CA TRP A 451 20.42 2.88 1.14
C TRP A 451 21.91 3.19 1.00
N CYS A 452 22.49 3.77 2.04
CA CYS A 452 23.93 3.88 2.17
C CYS A 452 24.55 2.47 2.30
N ALA A 453 25.58 2.18 1.50
CA ALA A 453 26.24 0.87 1.51
C ALA A 453 26.99 0.54 2.82
N THR A 454 27.24 1.54 3.67
CA THR A 454 27.97 1.36 4.94
C THR A 454 27.07 1.12 6.14
N CYS A 455 25.91 1.79 6.22
CA CYS A 455 24.97 1.64 7.33
C CYS A 455 23.68 0.91 6.96
N PHE A 456 23.53 0.51 5.69
CA PHE A 456 22.36 -0.21 5.18
C PHE A 456 21.04 0.49 5.53
N GLY A 457 21.06 1.83 5.54
CA GLY A 457 19.88 2.67 5.71
C GLY A 457 19.53 3.09 7.14
N THR A 458 20.30 2.68 8.15
CA THR A 458 20.04 3.08 9.55
C THR A 458 20.50 4.51 9.85
N GLY A 459 21.48 5.04 9.10
CA GLY A 459 22.15 6.31 9.37
C GLY A 459 23.17 6.24 10.50
N LEU A 460 23.25 5.11 11.22
CA LEU A 460 24.14 4.85 12.34
C LEU A 460 25.02 3.65 12.02
N LYS A 461 26.27 3.66 12.49
CA LYS A 461 27.13 2.48 12.40
C LYS A 461 26.80 1.55 13.56
N LEU A 462 26.11 0.46 13.27
CA LEU A 462 25.73 -0.56 14.25
C LEU A 462 26.65 -1.78 14.08
N ARG A 463 27.16 -2.31 15.20
CA ARG A 463 28.07 -3.46 15.19
C ARG A 463 27.30 -4.73 14.84
N GLY A 464 27.68 -5.40 13.76
CA GLY A 464 27.03 -6.63 13.31
C GLY A 464 25.74 -6.40 12.49
N PHE A 465 25.46 -5.16 12.08
CA PHE A 465 24.34 -4.85 11.21
C PHE A 465 24.70 -5.01 9.74
N ASP A 466 23.95 -5.82 9.00
CA ASP A 466 24.24 -6.15 7.59
C ASP A 466 23.06 -5.92 6.64
N ALA A 467 23.23 -6.31 5.37
CA ALA A 467 22.27 -6.13 4.29
C ALA A 467 21.04 -7.06 4.37
N ASP A 468 21.11 -8.15 5.13
CA ASP A 468 20.00 -9.10 5.23
C ASP A 468 19.02 -8.70 6.36
N GLN A 469 19.43 -7.75 7.20
CA GLN A 469 18.65 -7.27 8.34
C GLN A 469 17.74 -6.09 8.01
N THR A 470 16.54 -6.17 8.56
CA THR A 470 15.46 -5.19 8.43
C THR A 470 15.64 -4.02 9.39
N GLY A 471 16.28 -4.23 10.54
CA GLY A 471 16.37 -3.26 11.63
C GLY A 471 15.14 -3.27 12.56
N GLU A 472 14.22 -4.22 12.38
CA GLU A 472 13.07 -4.48 13.26
C GLU A 472 13.30 -5.69 14.17
N GLU A 473 14.45 -6.36 14.07
CA GLU A 473 14.76 -7.53 14.90
C GLU A 473 14.90 -7.15 16.38
N ILE A 474 14.16 -7.86 17.24
CA ILE A 474 14.04 -7.62 18.70
C ILE A 474 15.41 -7.53 19.39
N TRP A 475 16.38 -8.30 18.92
CA TRP A 475 17.73 -8.44 19.47
C TRP A 475 18.58 -7.15 19.41
N TRP A 476 18.22 -6.17 18.59
CA TRP A 476 18.95 -4.89 18.49
C TRP A 476 18.62 -3.90 19.60
N ASN A 477 17.45 -4.01 20.23
CA ASN A 477 16.98 -3.00 21.17
C ASN A 477 17.46 -3.22 22.61
N GLU A 478 17.89 -4.44 22.98
CA GLU A 478 18.15 -4.79 24.39
C GLU A 478 19.63 -5.02 24.75
N TRP A 479 20.55 -5.30 23.80
CA TRP A 479 21.89 -5.80 24.17
C TRP A 479 23.13 -5.08 23.63
N TYR A 480 23.03 -4.16 22.67
CA TYR A 480 24.20 -3.47 22.10
C TYR A 480 24.17 -1.96 22.39
N GLY A 481 24.48 -1.58 23.63
CA GLY A 481 24.31 -0.23 24.15
C GLY A 481 25.40 0.81 23.87
N ASP A 482 26.62 0.45 23.47
CA ASP A 482 27.76 1.35 23.82
C ASP A 482 28.56 2.00 22.68
N ASP A 483 28.19 1.88 21.40
CA ASP A 483 28.98 2.52 20.32
C ASP A 483 28.16 2.96 19.09
N GLU A 484 27.01 3.58 19.32
CA GLU A 484 26.23 4.20 18.24
C GLU A 484 26.92 5.48 17.75
N ARG A 485 27.48 5.43 16.55
CA ARG A 485 28.09 6.61 15.90
C ARG A 485 27.37 6.94 14.60
N VAL A 486 27.23 8.23 14.32
CA VAL A 486 26.72 8.70 13.02
C VAL A 486 27.55 8.09 11.90
N CYS A 487 26.88 7.53 10.90
CA CYS A 487 27.56 6.90 9.77
C CYS A 487 28.47 7.93 9.06
N PRO A 488 29.79 7.69 8.94
CA PRO A 488 30.70 8.66 8.34
C PRO A 488 30.53 8.78 6.81
N ALA A 489 29.92 7.78 6.16
CA ALA A 489 29.78 7.76 4.70
C ALA A 489 28.56 8.55 4.20
N CYS A 490 27.48 8.61 4.98
CA CYS A 490 26.27 9.37 4.63
C CYS A 490 25.97 10.49 5.63
N HIS A 491 26.80 10.68 6.65
CA HIS A 491 26.60 11.67 7.72
C HIS A 491 25.18 11.63 8.32
N GLY A 492 24.65 10.43 8.53
CA GLY A 492 23.30 10.19 9.06
C GLY A 492 22.15 10.30 8.06
N GLN A 493 22.41 10.65 6.79
CA GLN A 493 21.37 10.84 5.76
C GLN A 493 20.76 9.53 5.21
N ARG A 494 21.29 8.36 5.62
CA ARG A 494 20.77 7.00 5.33
C ARG A 494 20.81 6.56 3.86
N LEU A 495 20.95 7.47 2.92
CA LEU A 495 20.88 7.23 1.48
C LEU A 495 22.27 7.17 0.82
N ASN A 496 22.33 6.63 -0.38
CA ASN A 496 23.52 6.64 -1.23
C ASN A 496 23.72 8.01 -1.92
N PRO A 497 24.93 8.29 -2.45
CA PRO A 497 25.23 9.57 -3.12
C PRO A 497 24.35 9.85 -4.34
N GLN A 498 23.88 8.82 -5.05
CA GLN A 498 23.04 9.01 -6.23
C GLN A 498 21.65 9.53 -5.89
N ALA A 499 21.06 9.06 -4.79
CA ALA A 499 19.78 9.54 -4.30
C ALA A 499 19.88 10.96 -3.73
N LEU A 500 20.97 11.26 -3.02
CA LEU A 500 21.25 12.58 -2.45
C LEU A 500 21.55 13.64 -3.51
N ALA A 501 22.07 13.23 -4.67
CA ALA A 501 22.31 14.11 -5.81
C ALA A 501 21.03 14.44 -6.60
N VAL A 502 19.84 14.05 -6.15
CA VAL A 502 18.58 14.54 -6.75
C VAL A 502 18.03 15.65 -5.87
N ARG A 503 17.78 16.81 -6.48
CA ARG A 503 17.31 18.00 -5.78
C ARG A 503 15.93 18.44 -6.25
N PHE A 504 15.11 18.89 -5.31
CA PHE A 504 13.86 19.60 -5.55
C PHE A 504 13.96 20.96 -4.88
N VAL A 505 13.84 22.04 -5.66
CA VAL A 505 14.09 23.42 -5.18
C VAL A 505 15.45 23.52 -4.48
N GLU A 506 16.50 23.04 -5.15
CA GLU A 506 17.90 23.00 -4.65
C GLU A 506 18.15 22.15 -3.38
N GLN A 507 17.15 21.48 -2.82
CA GLN A 507 17.31 20.64 -1.63
C GLN A 507 17.27 19.16 -1.99
N SER A 508 18.11 18.33 -1.36
CA SER A 508 17.98 16.88 -1.47
C SER A 508 16.84 16.36 -0.59
N ILE A 509 16.38 15.14 -0.85
CA ILE A 509 15.33 14.52 -0.01
C ILE A 509 15.74 14.44 1.46
N ALA A 510 17.04 14.25 1.72
CA ALA A 510 17.57 14.21 3.08
C ALA A 510 17.51 15.58 3.76
N ASP A 511 17.73 16.66 3.01
CA ASP A 511 17.66 18.03 3.53
C ASP A 511 16.23 18.40 3.92
N LEU A 512 15.25 18.06 3.07
CA LEU A 512 13.83 18.25 3.42
C LEU A 512 13.41 17.43 4.63
N THR A 513 13.91 16.21 4.79
CA THR A 513 13.58 15.39 5.97
C THR A 513 14.27 15.88 7.25
N ARG A 514 15.29 16.72 7.18
CA ARG A 514 15.90 17.32 8.38
C ARG A 514 15.09 18.49 8.93
N LEU A 515 14.22 19.07 8.12
CA LEU A 515 13.30 20.11 8.58
C LEU A 515 12.39 19.56 9.67
N SER A 516 12.06 20.42 10.63
CA SER A 516 10.94 20.17 11.53
C SER A 516 9.63 20.08 10.74
N VAL A 517 8.63 19.39 11.28
CA VAL A 517 7.29 19.29 10.68
C VAL A 517 6.73 20.68 10.36
N GLY A 518 6.88 21.64 11.27
CA GLY A 518 6.42 23.02 11.06
C GLY A 518 7.19 23.78 9.98
N GLU A 519 8.50 23.54 9.85
CA GLU A 519 9.31 24.10 8.75
C GLU A 519 8.95 23.46 7.41
N ALA A 520 8.81 22.14 7.35
CA ALA A 520 8.40 21.42 6.16
C ALA A 520 7.01 21.87 5.70
N ARG A 521 6.07 22.06 6.64
CA ARG A 521 4.73 22.59 6.33
C ARG A 521 4.80 23.97 5.68
N ARG A 522 5.59 24.89 6.26
CA ARG A 522 5.80 26.22 5.67
C ARG A 522 6.45 26.14 4.29
N PHE A 523 7.46 25.28 4.13
CA PHE A 523 8.11 25.05 2.84
C PHE A 523 7.11 24.65 1.74
N PHE A 524 6.19 23.72 2.02
CA PHE A 524 5.18 23.30 1.03
C PHE A 524 4.07 24.34 0.83
N ALA A 525 3.69 25.08 1.87
CA ALA A 525 2.67 26.13 1.76
C ALA A 525 3.15 27.36 0.96
N GLU A 526 4.44 27.67 1.01
CA GLU A 526 5.07 28.77 0.27
C GLU A 526 5.59 28.34 -1.11
N LEU A 527 5.40 27.07 -1.47
CA LEU A 527 5.93 26.49 -2.68
C LEU A 527 5.18 27.00 -3.91
N ASP A 528 5.84 27.83 -4.70
CA ASP A 528 5.30 28.32 -5.98
C ASP A 528 5.80 27.47 -7.15
N LEU A 529 4.98 26.52 -7.59
CA LEU A 529 5.25 25.72 -8.79
C LEU A 529 4.45 26.26 -9.98
N HIS A 530 5.08 26.27 -11.14
CA HIS A 530 4.45 26.72 -12.37
C HIS A 530 4.44 25.66 -13.47
N GLY A 531 3.53 25.81 -14.43
CA GLY A 531 3.49 25.01 -15.65
C GLY A 531 3.29 23.51 -15.42
N ARG A 532 4.11 22.69 -16.08
CA ARG A 532 3.97 21.23 -16.08
C ARG A 532 4.32 20.61 -14.72
N GLU A 533 5.28 21.17 -14.01
CA GLU A 533 5.71 20.67 -12.69
C GLU A 533 4.58 20.80 -11.67
N ALA A 534 3.92 21.96 -11.63
CA ALA A 534 2.74 22.18 -10.80
C ALA A 534 1.64 21.15 -11.06
N ALA A 535 1.33 20.88 -12.34
CA ALA A 535 0.29 19.93 -12.70
C ALA A 535 0.61 18.48 -12.26
N ILE A 536 1.89 18.09 -12.27
CA ILE A 536 2.34 16.76 -11.85
C ILE A 536 2.39 16.66 -10.32
N ALA A 537 2.87 17.70 -9.65
CA ALA A 537 3.09 17.71 -8.20
C ALA A 537 1.85 18.03 -7.38
N ARG A 538 0.83 18.69 -7.95
CA ARG A 538 -0.37 19.18 -7.24
C ARG A 538 -0.96 18.17 -6.25
N ASP A 539 -1.27 16.96 -6.71
CA ASP A 539 -1.93 15.96 -5.88
C ASP A 539 -0.98 15.40 -4.81
N ILE A 540 0.34 15.41 -5.06
CA ILE A 540 1.37 14.96 -4.11
C ILE A 540 1.59 16.01 -3.03
N VAL A 541 1.67 17.29 -3.43
CA VAL A 541 1.86 18.43 -2.52
C VAL A 541 0.65 18.58 -1.60
N ALA A 542 -0.57 18.49 -2.12
CA ALA A 542 -1.78 18.57 -1.30
C ALA A 542 -1.82 17.49 -0.21
N GLU A 543 -1.36 16.27 -0.52
CA GLU A 543 -1.29 15.18 0.45
C GLU A 543 -0.16 15.38 1.48
N LEU A 544 0.99 15.93 1.06
CA LEU A 544 2.08 16.31 1.95
C LEU A 544 1.64 17.40 2.93
N GLU A 545 1.02 18.47 2.43
CA GLU A 545 0.48 19.56 3.23
C GLU A 545 -0.52 19.06 4.26
N SER A 546 -1.48 18.22 3.85
CA SER A 546 -2.49 17.68 4.75
C SER A 546 -1.87 16.84 5.88
N ARG A 547 -0.88 15.99 5.58
CA ARG A 547 -0.21 15.16 6.59
C ARG A 547 0.65 15.97 7.55
N LEU A 548 1.38 16.96 7.03
CA LEU A 548 2.18 17.87 7.84
C LEU A 548 1.29 18.75 8.73
N GLU A 549 0.15 19.20 8.22
CA GLU A 549 -0.88 19.90 9.01
C GLU A 549 -1.42 19.01 10.14
N PHE A 550 -1.76 17.75 9.88
CA PHE A 550 -2.23 16.87 10.96
C PHE A 550 -1.17 16.62 12.04
N LEU A 551 0.12 16.55 11.68
CA LEU A 551 1.21 16.41 12.65
C LEU A 551 1.39 17.68 13.48
N ASP A 552 1.29 18.85 12.85
CA ASP A 552 1.36 20.14 13.55
C ASP A 552 0.14 20.35 14.47
N ASP A 553 -1.05 19.98 14.00
CA ASP A 553 -2.32 20.01 14.73
C ASP A 553 -2.31 19.16 16.00
N VAL A 554 -1.53 18.07 16.06
CA VAL A 554 -1.35 17.26 17.29
C VAL A 554 -0.17 17.75 18.16
N GLY A 555 0.42 18.90 17.83
CA GLY A 555 1.51 19.50 18.58
C GLY A 555 2.87 18.85 18.35
N LEU A 556 3.09 18.23 17.19
CA LEU A 556 4.38 17.61 16.82
C LEU A 556 5.19 18.47 15.83
N GLY A 557 4.84 19.75 15.65
CA GLY A 557 5.52 20.68 14.75
C GLY A 557 7.03 20.80 14.98
N TYR A 558 7.51 20.53 16.19
CA TYR A 558 8.93 20.61 16.57
C TYR A 558 9.76 19.39 16.17
N LEU A 559 9.13 18.27 15.80
CA LEU A 559 9.85 17.06 15.41
C LEU A 559 10.45 17.19 14.02
N THR A 560 11.69 16.73 13.82
CA THR A 560 12.23 16.56 12.47
C THR A 560 11.68 15.29 11.82
N LEU A 561 11.50 15.34 10.50
CA LEU A 561 10.96 14.24 9.71
C LEU A 561 11.89 13.01 9.71
N ASP A 562 13.21 13.21 9.81
CA ASP A 562 14.24 12.17 9.86
C ASP A 562 14.51 11.59 11.26
N ARG A 563 13.85 12.13 12.31
CA ARG A 563 14.02 11.67 13.69
C ARG A 563 13.70 10.18 13.79
N SER A 564 14.60 9.45 14.43
CA SER A 564 14.53 7.99 14.54
C SER A 564 13.40 7.54 15.46
N ALA A 565 12.57 6.58 15.02
CA ALA A 565 11.39 6.13 15.76
C ALA A 565 11.68 5.60 17.18
N PRO A 566 12.77 4.84 17.44
CA PRO A 566 13.13 4.41 18.79
C PRO A 566 13.40 5.53 19.79
N THR A 567 13.69 6.75 19.31
CA THR A 567 13.99 7.92 20.17
C THR A 567 12.74 8.70 20.57
N LEU A 568 11.56 8.30 20.09
CA LEU A 568 10.29 8.98 20.40
C LEU A 568 9.82 8.62 21.81
N ALA A 569 9.34 9.62 22.54
CA ALA A 569 8.61 9.40 23.78
C ALA A 569 7.27 8.69 23.49
N GLY A 570 6.71 7.98 24.48
CA GLY A 570 5.44 7.26 24.33
C GLY A 570 4.31 8.16 23.79
N GLY A 571 4.13 9.34 24.38
CA GLY A 571 3.15 10.32 23.91
C GLY A 571 3.45 10.94 22.54
N GLU A 572 4.71 10.99 22.11
CA GLU A 572 5.06 11.41 20.73
C GLU A 572 4.64 10.33 19.72
N ALA A 573 5.00 9.07 19.98
CA ALA A 573 4.64 7.94 19.13
C ALA A 573 3.11 7.76 19.00
N GLN A 574 2.39 7.94 20.11
CA GLN A 574 0.93 7.88 20.12
C GLN A 574 0.30 8.99 19.27
N ARG A 575 0.77 10.25 19.41
CA ARG A 575 0.28 11.38 18.61
C ARG A 575 0.61 11.23 17.12
N ILE A 576 1.77 10.67 16.77
CA ILE A 576 2.12 10.32 15.39
C ILE A 576 1.12 9.31 14.82
N ARG A 577 0.76 8.29 15.59
CA ARG A 577 -0.22 7.28 15.17
C ARG A 577 -1.59 7.91 14.96
N LEU A 578 -2.02 8.79 15.87
CA LEU A 578 -3.27 9.53 15.73
C LEU A 578 -3.29 10.41 14.48
N ALA A 579 -2.22 11.16 14.24
CA ALA A 579 -2.06 11.99 13.03
C ALA A 579 -2.13 11.16 11.74
N SER A 580 -1.47 10.00 11.72
CA SER A 580 -1.52 9.06 10.58
C SER A 580 -2.96 8.56 10.31
N GLN A 581 -3.75 8.32 11.36
CA GLN A 581 -5.16 7.92 11.23
C GLN A 581 -6.08 9.07 10.78
N LEU A 582 -5.79 10.33 11.14
CA LEU A 582 -6.53 11.48 10.60
C LEU A 582 -6.29 11.67 9.11
N GLY A 583 -5.07 11.37 8.65
CA GLY A 583 -4.65 11.41 7.25
C GLY A 583 -5.30 10.33 6.38
N SER A 584 -5.65 9.16 6.94
CA SER A 584 -6.26 8.06 6.18
C SER A 584 -7.72 8.32 5.74
N ASN A 585 -8.33 9.44 6.19
CA ASN A 585 -9.67 9.91 5.84
C ASN A 585 -10.78 8.84 5.96
N LEU A 586 -10.61 7.90 6.89
CA LEU A 586 -11.58 6.83 7.14
C LEU A 586 -12.85 7.37 7.80
N ARG A 587 -13.99 6.75 7.46
CA ARG A 587 -15.32 7.04 8.03
C ARG A 587 -15.99 5.75 8.46
N GLY A 588 -16.82 5.82 9.51
CA GLY A 588 -17.55 4.67 10.02
C GLY A 588 -16.69 3.67 10.79
N VAL A 589 -15.47 4.06 11.21
CA VAL A 589 -14.56 3.23 12.02
C VAL A 589 -14.80 3.51 13.51
N CYS A 590 -14.61 2.51 14.36
CA CYS A 590 -14.54 2.68 15.81
C CYS A 590 -13.08 2.71 16.26
N TYR A 591 -12.62 3.87 16.73
CA TYR A 591 -11.28 4.04 17.27
C TYR A 591 -11.29 3.83 18.76
N ILE A 592 -10.39 2.97 19.23
CA ILE A 592 -10.28 2.58 20.63
C ILE A 592 -8.91 3.05 21.14
N LEU A 593 -8.91 3.95 22.12
CA LEU A 593 -7.69 4.59 22.63
C LEU A 593 -7.46 4.25 24.10
N ASP A 594 -6.22 3.91 24.45
CA ASP A 594 -5.81 3.61 25.83
C ASP A 594 -5.08 4.81 26.44
N GLU A 595 -5.70 5.44 27.44
CA GLU A 595 -5.16 6.52 28.26
C GLU A 595 -4.27 7.51 27.48
N PRO A 596 -4.79 8.17 26.41
CA PRO A 596 -3.99 8.98 25.51
C PRO A 596 -3.48 10.28 26.13
N THR A 597 -3.95 10.64 27.33
CA THR A 597 -3.49 11.84 28.04
C THR A 597 -2.27 11.58 28.92
N ILE A 598 -1.87 10.32 29.13
CA ILE A 598 -0.74 9.98 30.00
C ILE A 598 0.55 10.64 29.53
N GLY A 599 1.20 11.34 30.46
CA GLY A 599 2.47 12.02 30.21
C GLY A 599 2.35 13.26 29.31
N LEU A 600 1.14 13.71 28.97
CA LEU A 600 0.91 14.97 28.27
C LEU A 600 0.79 16.13 29.26
N HIS A 601 1.34 17.28 28.86
CA HIS A 601 1.10 18.53 29.57
C HIS A 601 -0.34 18.99 29.34
N ALA A 602 -0.95 19.70 30.31
CA ALA A 602 -2.36 20.14 30.22
C ALA A 602 -2.68 20.95 28.95
N ARG A 603 -1.70 21.72 28.45
CA ARG A 603 -1.83 22.44 27.16
C ARG A 603 -1.99 21.48 25.97
N ASP A 604 -1.24 20.39 25.95
CA ASP A 604 -1.25 19.41 24.85
C ASP A 604 -2.46 18.48 24.95
N ASN A 605 -3.00 18.28 26.15
CA ASN A 605 -4.26 17.55 26.34
C ASN A 605 -5.42 18.19 25.57
N ARG A 606 -5.54 19.53 25.61
CA ARG A 606 -6.55 20.25 24.82
C ARG A 606 -6.42 20.00 23.33
N VAL A 607 -5.20 20.05 22.83
CA VAL A 607 -4.87 19.82 21.41
C VAL A 607 -5.26 18.42 20.98
N LEU A 608 -4.95 17.41 21.81
CA LEU A 608 -5.38 16.03 21.60
C LEU A 608 -6.91 15.91 21.57
N LEU A 609 -7.61 16.51 22.53
CA LEU A 609 -9.07 16.44 22.61
C LEU A 609 -9.76 17.13 21.44
N ASP A 610 -9.25 18.27 20.98
CA ASP A 610 -9.74 18.95 19.77
C ASP A 610 -9.54 18.07 18.53
N THR A 611 -8.43 17.34 18.49
CA THR A 611 -8.12 16.39 17.42
C THR A 611 -9.07 15.20 17.42
N LEU A 612 -9.38 14.64 18.59
CA LEU A 612 -10.37 13.59 18.74
C LEU A 612 -11.75 14.07 18.26
N ALA A 613 -12.15 15.29 18.61
CA ALA A 613 -13.40 15.88 18.10
C ALA A 613 -13.42 15.98 16.56
N LYS A 614 -12.29 16.35 15.92
CA LYS A 614 -12.16 16.33 14.45
C LYS A 614 -12.36 14.92 13.88
N LEU A 615 -11.78 13.90 14.53
CA LEU A 615 -11.89 12.51 14.09
C LEU A 615 -13.34 11.99 14.21
N GLN A 616 -14.03 12.35 15.30
CA GLN A 616 -15.46 12.08 15.50
C GLN A 616 -16.31 12.77 14.43
N ALA A 617 -16.07 14.06 14.16
CA ALA A 617 -16.83 14.86 13.20
C ALA A 617 -16.77 14.31 11.77
N LYS A 618 -15.76 13.48 11.43
CA LYS A 618 -15.69 12.74 10.16
C LYS A 618 -16.69 11.57 10.08
N GLY A 619 -17.46 11.29 11.13
CA GLY A 619 -18.41 10.17 11.20
C GLY A 619 -17.79 8.89 11.76
N ASN A 620 -16.84 9.03 12.69
CA ASN A 620 -16.21 7.91 13.39
C ASN A 620 -16.72 7.82 14.82
N THR A 621 -16.68 6.61 15.39
CA THR A 621 -16.99 6.37 16.80
C THR A 621 -15.69 6.36 17.59
N LEU A 622 -15.68 7.02 18.75
CA LEU A 622 -14.52 7.05 19.64
C LEU A 622 -14.86 6.35 20.94
N VAL A 623 -14.02 5.42 21.37
CA VAL A 623 -14.07 4.79 22.68
C VAL A 623 -12.70 4.98 23.34
N VAL A 624 -12.66 5.79 24.39
CA VAL A 624 -11.39 6.15 25.07
C VAL A 624 -11.43 5.62 26.49
N VAL A 625 -10.43 4.83 26.88
CA VAL A 625 -10.22 4.44 28.27
C VAL A 625 -9.44 5.56 28.95
N GLU A 626 -10.06 6.27 29.89
CA GLU A 626 -9.44 7.43 30.55
C GLU A 626 -9.89 7.66 32.00
N HIS A 627 -9.03 8.34 32.74
CA HIS A 627 -9.25 8.84 34.08
C HIS A 627 -9.05 10.36 34.18
N ASP A 628 -8.58 11.02 33.12
CA ASP A 628 -8.44 12.48 33.06
C ASP A 628 -9.81 13.20 33.10
N GLU A 629 -9.91 14.19 33.98
CA GLU A 629 -11.15 14.94 34.22
C GLU A 629 -11.59 15.75 32.99
N GLU A 630 -10.66 16.39 32.28
CA GLU A 630 -10.99 17.20 31.10
C GLU A 630 -11.53 16.32 29.98
N THR A 631 -10.93 15.14 29.79
CA THR A 631 -11.37 14.14 28.81
C THR A 631 -12.77 13.63 29.12
N ILE A 632 -13.04 13.25 30.37
CA ILE A 632 -14.36 12.77 30.79
C ILE A 632 -15.43 13.85 30.59
N ARG A 633 -15.15 15.11 30.97
CA ARG A 633 -16.08 16.24 30.80
C ARG A 633 -16.43 16.52 29.34
N ARG A 634 -15.54 16.22 28.40
CA ARG A 634 -15.78 16.41 26.95
C ARG A 634 -16.50 15.24 26.28
N ALA A 635 -16.66 14.12 26.97
CA ALA A 635 -17.32 12.95 26.42
C ALA A 635 -18.81 13.20 26.15
N ASP A 636 -19.31 12.73 25.01
CA ASP A 636 -20.76 12.65 24.75
C ASP A 636 -21.42 11.58 25.65
N HIS A 637 -20.66 10.55 26.01
CA HIS A 637 -21.12 9.38 26.74
C HIS A 637 -20.02 8.85 27.67
N VAL A 638 -20.38 8.45 28.89
CA VAL A 638 -19.45 7.94 29.90
C VAL A 638 -19.97 6.60 30.42
N ILE A 639 -19.07 5.63 30.54
CA ILE A 639 -19.30 4.34 31.16
C ILE A 639 -18.34 4.22 32.35
N ASP A 640 -18.86 4.15 33.56
CA ASP A 640 -18.07 3.96 34.77
C ASP A 640 -18.09 2.49 35.20
N LEU A 641 -16.90 1.88 35.29
CA LEU A 641 -16.72 0.49 35.69
C LEU A 641 -16.12 0.38 37.09
N GLY A 642 -16.72 -0.47 37.91
CA GLY A 642 -16.32 -0.65 39.30
C GLY A 642 -17.17 -1.69 40.03
N PRO A 643 -17.46 -1.48 41.33
CA PRO A 643 -16.99 -0.39 42.21
C PRO A 643 -15.52 -0.54 42.67
N GLY A 644 -14.90 -1.71 42.47
CA GLY A 644 -13.51 -1.97 42.87
C GLY A 644 -12.65 -2.56 41.75
N ALA A 645 -11.45 -3.02 42.10
CA ALA A 645 -10.55 -3.73 41.19
C ALA A 645 -10.75 -5.25 41.25
N GLY A 646 -10.37 -5.96 40.18
CA GLY A 646 -10.35 -7.42 40.13
C GLY A 646 -11.75 -8.01 40.34
N THR A 647 -11.88 -8.95 41.27
CA THR A 647 -13.15 -9.62 41.59
C THR A 647 -14.23 -8.67 42.14
N ARG A 648 -13.83 -7.51 42.69
CA ARG A 648 -14.74 -6.46 43.15
C ARG A 648 -15.12 -5.45 42.05
N GLY A 649 -14.50 -5.55 40.88
CA GLY A 649 -14.83 -4.78 39.69
C GLY A 649 -15.83 -5.51 38.79
N GLY A 650 -15.77 -5.17 37.50
CA GLY A 650 -16.46 -5.87 36.44
C GLY A 650 -17.95 -5.58 36.31
N ALA A 651 -18.47 -4.58 37.03
CA ALA A 651 -19.85 -4.12 36.91
C ALA A 651 -19.90 -2.68 36.39
N VAL A 652 -20.96 -2.36 35.63
CA VAL A 652 -21.29 -0.98 35.25
C VAL A 652 -21.88 -0.29 36.47
N VAL A 653 -21.19 0.73 36.96
CA VAL A 653 -21.64 1.55 38.10
C VAL A 653 -22.58 2.64 37.61
N ALA A 654 -22.23 3.29 36.50
CA ALA A 654 -23.04 4.30 35.84
C ALA A 654 -22.78 4.31 34.33
N GLU A 655 -23.81 4.69 33.56
CA GLU A 655 -23.76 4.87 32.11
C GLU A 655 -24.66 6.05 31.74
N GLY A 656 -24.15 7.03 30.98
CA GLY A 656 -24.90 8.24 30.65
C GLY A 656 -24.06 9.37 30.05
N SER A 657 -24.55 10.61 30.14
CA SER A 657 -23.76 11.80 29.81
C SER A 657 -22.78 12.15 30.94
N ALA A 658 -21.72 12.88 30.61
CA ALA A 658 -20.82 13.45 31.62
C ALA A 658 -21.45 14.57 32.47
N ALA A 659 -22.50 15.21 31.94
CA ALA A 659 -23.24 16.31 32.59
C ALA A 659 -24.31 15.83 33.56
#